data_AF-K9QG07-F1
#
_entry.id   AF-K9QG07-F1
#
_cell.length_a   1.000
_cell.length_b   1.000
_cell.length_c   1.000
_cell.angle_alpha   90.00
_cell.angle_beta   90.00
_cell.angle_gamma   90.00
#
_symmetry.space_group_name_H-M   'P 1'
#
loop_
_entity.id
_entity.type
_entity.pdbx_description
1 polymer ?
#
loop_
_entity_poly.entity_id
_entity_poly.type
_entity_poly.pdbx_seq_one_letter_code
_entity_poly.pdbx_strand_id
1 'polypeptide(L)'
;MFAGAKKLFTQPVIVTSVLVTIMLAGVQRLRLFEYFELKVFDQMMQRRADLPPDPRLLIVGFTEQDIQELKHSTPTDEELDRLLDKLQSNQSRVIALDFFRDIPQEPGHAKLLNRLQTNKKIIPICSTTTSPPPGLDANNVGFADLPEDPDAVIRRALLFVNPEPKAPCQSQQSLAVAVALKYLADTAKIQPQITQTGDALQLKLGKTVFQRLPQDAGGYVEADNGGFQILLNYRSFHNVARTVSFTDVLNNKVNPDWVKDKIVLIGATAPSKQDIRNTPYATGRQDNAGKMPGIVIHAHIVSEILSGVLDQRPIFWYIPEWGEITWLWGWTLIGALIGWKIKHPLVLGLAGGGALVFLIGGSFIIFNQAGWVPLAQPVIGLIAAAGSVVVYTAYSEKLQRDKIANQIQEQEKTIDLLKSLLREGGATSNEAKSPVDSQPQSGQLLNNRYKVSQVLGSGGFGYTYLADDTKRPGSPKCVVKHLQPAQKDPRFLEVARRLFRVEAEILEILGHHKRIPQLLAYFEENQQFYLVQEYIKGHCLQDELIVGKRLEEAEVIKILRDVLKVLVFVHDHNVIHRDIKPSNLMRRETDNRIVLIDFGAVKQIQPHQEEESLTVAVGTLGYASPEQLMGQPRLNSDIHALGMIGVQALTGKNAKEIERDPQTTVLIWRDKAQVSDGLAAILERMTSFDYLRRYQTAKEILEELDKL
;
A
#
# COMPACT_ATOMS: atom_id res chain seq x y z
N MET A 1 -24.92 1.30 6.72
CA MET A 1 -23.73 2.06 6.27
C MET A 1 -22.58 2.07 7.29
N PHE A 2 -22.85 2.15 8.61
CA PHE A 2 -21.79 2.20 9.65
C PHE A 2 -21.03 0.87 9.93
N ALA A 3 -21.62 -0.29 9.66
CA ALA A 3 -20.94 -1.59 9.89
C ALA A 3 -19.81 -1.87 8.86
N GLY A 4 -19.98 -1.44 7.61
CA GLY A 4 -18.95 -1.55 6.57
C GLY A 4 -17.77 -0.61 6.81
N ALA A 5 -18.03 0.60 7.33
CA ALA A 5 -16.99 1.56 7.69
C ALA A 5 -16.07 1.02 8.80
N LYS A 6 -16.62 0.41 9.86
CA LYS A 6 -15.83 -0.21 10.93
C LYS A 6 -14.86 -1.28 10.40
N LYS A 7 -15.29 -2.12 9.44
CA LYS A 7 -14.47 -3.18 8.83
C LYS A 7 -13.37 -2.62 7.90
N LEU A 8 -13.61 -1.45 7.29
CA LEU A 8 -12.63 -0.71 6.49
C LEU A 8 -11.55 -0.09 7.40
N PHE A 9 -11.94 0.58 8.48
CA PHE A 9 -11.01 1.23 9.43
C PHE A 9 -10.18 0.25 10.28
N THR A 10 -10.53 -1.04 10.31
CA THR A 10 -9.72 -2.09 10.99
C THR A 10 -8.71 -2.77 10.07
N GLN A 11 -8.65 -2.42 8.78
CA GLN A 11 -7.65 -2.99 7.86
C GLN A 11 -6.25 -2.46 8.22
N PRO A 12 -5.24 -3.33 8.41
CA PRO A 12 -3.87 -2.90 8.71
C PRO A 12 -3.33 -1.86 7.74
N VAL A 13 -3.71 -1.99 6.45
CA VAL A 13 -3.37 -1.05 5.38
C VAL A 13 -3.80 0.38 5.71
N ILE A 14 -5.07 0.58 6.06
CA ILE A 14 -5.63 1.90 6.30
C ILE A 14 -5.04 2.50 7.57
N VAL A 15 -4.99 1.72 8.66
CA VAL A 15 -4.44 2.18 9.94
C VAL A 15 -2.97 2.57 9.79
N THR A 16 -2.14 1.72 9.18
CA THR A 16 -0.71 2.02 8.98
C THR A 16 -0.52 3.23 8.06
N SER A 17 -1.26 3.35 6.95
CA SER A 17 -1.14 4.51 6.06
C SER A 17 -1.46 5.83 6.77
N VAL A 18 -2.51 5.87 7.58
CA VAL A 18 -2.92 7.06 8.34
C VAL A 18 -1.89 7.38 9.43
N LEU A 19 -1.43 6.38 10.20
CA LEU A 19 -0.44 6.59 11.26
C LEU A 19 0.89 7.10 10.70
N VAL A 20 1.40 6.51 9.62
CA VAL A 20 2.63 6.96 8.97
C VAL A 20 2.46 8.38 8.43
N THR A 21 1.31 8.69 7.83
CA THR A 21 1.02 10.05 7.34
C THR A 21 1.01 11.07 8.47
N ILE A 22 0.30 10.80 9.58
CA ILE A 22 0.25 11.68 10.75
C ILE A 22 1.65 11.87 11.34
N MET A 23 2.42 10.78 11.46
CA MET A 23 3.79 10.84 11.97
C MET A 23 4.67 11.72 11.08
N LEU A 24 4.64 11.54 9.76
CA LEU A 24 5.48 12.31 8.83
C LEU A 24 5.05 13.77 8.73
N ALA A 25 3.75 14.05 8.73
CA ALA A 25 3.22 15.42 8.79
C ALA A 25 3.60 16.10 10.11
N GLY A 26 3.61 15.37 11.23
CA GLY A 26 4.09 15.86 12.53
C GLY A 26 5.58 16.17 12.51
N VAL A 27 6.41 15.28 11.94
CA VAL A 27 7.86 15.49 11.81
C VAL A 27 8.19 16.68 10.90
N GLN A 28 7.36 16.97 9.90
CA GLN A 28 7.53 18.16 9.05
C GLN A 28 7.50 19.46 9.86
N ARG A 29 6.69 19.55 10.91
CA ARG A 29 6.65 20.72 11.80
C ARG A 29 7.98 20.96 12.53
N LEU A 30 8.88 19.98 12.57
CA LEU A 30 10.24 20.10 13.10
C LEU A 30 11.27 20.57 12.05
N ARG A 31 10.84 20.95 10.84
CA ARG A 31 11.68 21.42 9.71
C ARG A 31 12.75 20.43 9.22
N LEU A 32 12.66 19.16 9.63
CA LEU A 32 13.64 18.13 9.22
C LEU A 32 13.56 17.79 7.73
N PHE A 33 12.36 17.83 7.15
CA PHE A 33 12.16 17.50 5.73
C PHE A 33 12.38 18.68 4.79
N GLU A 34 12.28 19.92 5.27
CA GLU A 34 12.46 21.13 4.46
C GLU A 34 13.80 21.10 3.72
N TYR A 35 14.89 20.79 4.42
CA TYR A 35 16.21 20.66 3.81
C TYR A 35 16.23 19.65 2.65
N PHE A 36 15.61 18.48 2.81
CA PHE A 36 15.59 17.44 1.78
C PHE A 36 14.72 17.82 0.59
N GLU A 37 13.55 18.44 0.82
CA GLU A 37 12.67 18.91 -0.25
C GLU A 37 13.35 20.01 -1.07
N LEU A 38 14.04 20.96 -0.44
CA LEU A 38 14.78 22.01 -1.15
C LEU A 38 15.96 21.44 -1.95
N LYS A 39 16.62 20.38 -1.46
CA LYS A 39 17.64 19.67 -2.26
C LYS A 39 17.05 18.88 -3.43
N VAL A 40 15.83 18.36 -3.29
CA VAL A 40 15.11 17.77 -4.42
C VAL A 40 14.79 18.85 -5.45
N PHE A 41 14.30 20.01 -5.02
CA PHE A 41 14.05 21.16 -5.91
C PHE A 41 15.31 21.51 -6.71
N ASP A 42 16.46 21.59 -6.03
CA ASP A 42 17.75 21.88 -6.67
C ASP A 42 18.10 20.84 -7.73
N GLN A 43 18.02 19.55 -7.38
CA GLN A 43 18.29 18.46 -8.33
C GLN A 43 17.33 18.45 -9.52
N MET A 44 16.06 18.76 -9.30
CA MET A 44 15.09 18.86 -10.39
C MET A 44 15.42 20.04 -11.30
N MET A 45 15.82 21.18 -10.74
CA MET A 45 16.26 22.34 -11.53
C MET A 45 17.51 22.01 -12.38
N GLN A 46 18.50 21.34 -11.79
CA GLN A 46 19.72 20.90 -12.48
C GLN A 46 19.46 19.92 -13.64
N ARG A 47 18.42 19.09 -13.54
CA ARG A 47 18.06 18.09 -14.57
C ARG A 47 17.22 18.65 -15.71
N ARG A 48 16.74 19.89 -15.61
CA ARG A 48 15.96 20.52 -16.68
C ARG A 48 16.85 20.87 -17.87
N ALA A 49 16.27 20.84 -19.05
CA ALA A 49 16.92 21.35 -20.24
C ALA A 49 16.99 22.88 -20.19
N ASP A 50 18.14 23.42 -20.60
CA ASP A 50 18.35 24.86 -20.73
C ASP A 50 17.49 25.44 -21.86
N LEU A 51 16.87 26.59 -21.60
CA LEU A 51 16.24 27.39 -22.64
C LEU A 51 17.28 28.29 -23.31
N PRO A 52 17.11 28.62 -24.62
CA PRO A 52 18.01 29.53 -25.32
C PRO A 52 18.04 30.90 -24.61
N PRO A 53 19.14 31.67 -24.65
CA PRO A 53 19.22 32.97 -24.00
C PRO A 53 18.06 33.90 -24.38
N ASP A 54 17.56 34.69 -23.42
CA ASP A 54 16.45 35.61 -23.65
C ASP A 54 16.89 36.71 -24.63
N PRO A 55 16.26 36.80 -25.83
CA PRO A 55 16.70 37.73 -26.86
C PRO A 55 16.45 39.19 -26.49
N ARG A 56 15.62 39.47 -25.47
CA ARG A 56 15.28 40.83 -24.99
C ARG A 56 16.33 41.39 -24.03
N LEU A 57 17.26 40.56 -23.55
CA LEU A 57 18.22 40.91 -22.51
C LEU A 57 19.65 40.95 -23.07
N LEU A 58 20.45 41.86 -22.53
CA LEU A 58 21.90 41.93 -22.68
C LEU A 58 22.51 42.15 -21.29
N ILE A 59 23.52 41.37 -20.93
CA ILE A 59 24.32 41.60 -19.72
C ILE A 59 25.63 42.26 -20.12
N VAL A 60 25.95 43.37 -19.49
CA VAL A 60 27.27 44.02 -19.55
C VAL A 60 27.97 43.73 -18.23
N GLY A 61 28.82 42.70 -18.24
CA GLY A 61 29.52 42.23 -17.06
C GLY A 61 30.81 43.00 -16.82
N PHE A 62 31.03 43.46 -15.60
CA PHE A 62 32.33 43.95 -15.13
C PHE A 62 33.14 42.75 -14.62
N THR A 63 34.01 42.26 -15.48
CA THR A 63 34.77 41.02 -15.34
C THR A 63 36.12 41.23 -14.64
N GLU A 64 36.81 40.13 -14.32
CA GLU A 64 38.18 40.19 -13.77
C GLU A 64 39.15 40.86 -14.74
N GLN A 65 38.95 40.67 -16.05
CA GLN A 65 39.76 41.33 -17.08
C GLN A 65 39.52 42.83 -17.10
N ASP A 66 38.27 43.28 -16.92
CA ASP A 66 37.96 44.72 -16.83
C ASP A 66 38.63 45.37 -15.60
N ILE A 67 38.64 44.68 -14.46
CA ILE A 67 39.35 45.13 -13.24
C ILE A 67 40.85 45.30 -13.51
N GLN A 68 41.46 44.34 -14.21
CA GLN A 68 42.88 44.38 -14.53
C GLN A 68 43.21 45.48 -15.55
N GLU A 69 42.37 45.65 -16.57
CA GLU A 69 42.56 46.66 -17.63
C GLU A 69 42.38 48.09 -17.08
N LEU A 70 41.34 48.31 -16.28
CA LEU A 70 40.99 49.62 -15.73
C LEU A 70 41.72 49.95 -14.41
N LYS A 71 42.35 48.96 -13.78
CA LYS A 71 43.16 49.07 -12.54
C LYS A 71 42.40 49.54 -11.31
N HIS A 72 41.09 49.37 -11.27
CA HIS A 72 40.25 49.62 -10.10
C HIS A 72 39.20 48.53 -9.97
N SER A 73 38.73 48.33 -8.74
CA SER A 73 37.80 47.24 -8.46
C SER A 73 36.35 47.60 -8.78
N THR A 74 36.00 48.86 -8.95
CA THR A 74 34.67 49.34 -9.34
C THR A 74 34.86 50.45 -10.36
N PRO A 75 34.04 50.51 -11.43
CA PRO A 75 34.16 51.56 -12.42
C PRO A 75 33.98 52.94 -11.78
N THR A 76 34.75 53.91 -12.24
CA THR A 76 34.57 55.32 -11.90
C THR A 76 33.24 55.83 -12.47
N ASP A 77 32.73 56.92 -11.92
CA ASP A 77 31.47 57.52 -12.35
C ASP A 77 31.56 58.07 -13.79
N GLU A 78 32.74 58.52 -14.22
CA GLU A 78 33.01 58.90 -15.60
C GLU A 78 32.95 57.71 -16.57
N GLU A 79 33.52 56.56 -16.20
CA GLU A 79 33.45 55.34 -17.02
C GLU A 79 32.02 54.81 -17.13
N LEU A 80 31.27 54.84 -16.03
CA LEU A 80 29.83 54.50 -16.05
C LEU A 80 29.04 55.46 -16.93
N ASP A 81 29.25 56.78 -16.81
CA ASP A 81 28.56 57.77 -17.65
C ASP A 81 28.85 57.54 -19.13
N ARG A 82 30.11 57.28 -19.50
CA ARG A 82 30.52 56.94 -20.88
C ARG A 82 29.90 55.63 -21.36
N LEU A 83 29.83 54.61 -20.51
CA LEU A 83 29.17 53.34 -20.85
C LEU A 83 27.69 53.59 -21.15
N LEU A 84 26.99 54.27 -20.25
CA LEU A 84 25.57 54.59 -20.39
C LEU A 84 25.30 55.41 -21.65
N ASP A 85 26.17 56.36 -21.97
CA ASP A 85 26.07 57.16 -23.20
C ASP A 85 26.14 56.31 -24.47
N LYS A 86 27.05 55.34 -24.53
CA LYS A 86 27.17 54.41 -25.65
C LYS A 86 25.96 53.49 -25.78
N LEU A 87 25.49 52.93 -24.67
CA LEU A 87 24.32 52.05 -24.66
C LEU A 87 23.06 52.79 -25.12
N GLN A 88 22.89 54.04 -24.69
CA GLN A 88 21.78 54.90 -25.08
C GLN A 88 21.88 55.34 -26.54
N SER A 89 23.08 55.66 -27.02
CA SER A 89 23.34 55.97 -28.43
C SER A 89 22.99 54.79 -29.34
N ASN A 90 23.21 53.56 -28.86
CA ASN A 90 22.78 52.31 -29.52
C ASN A 90 21.32 51.92 -29.23
N GLN A 91 20.49 52.86 -28.75
CA GLN A 91 19.05 52.70 -28.57
C GLN A 91 18.64 51.58 -27.60
N SER A 92 19.39 51.37 -26.50
CA SER A 92 18.93 50.53 -25.39
C SER A 92 17.57 50.99 -24.87
N ARG A 93 16.67 50.07 -24.52
CA ARG A 93 15.31 50.42 -24.08
C ARG A 93 15.24 50.83 -22.62
N VAL A 94 15.79 50.00 -21.75
CA VAL A 94 15.86 50.21 -20.29
C VAL A 94 17.21 49.68 -19.82
N ILE A 95 17.85 50.37 -18.88
CA ILE A 95 19.14 49.98 -18.33
C ILE A 95 18.99 49.72 -16.82
N ALA A 96 19.38 48.54 -16.37
CA ALA A 96 19.56 48.22 -14.96
C ALA A 96 21.02 48.48 -14.58
N LEU A 97 21.27 49.28 -13.54
CA LEU A 97 22.61 49.61 -13.07
C LEU A 97 22.83 49.04 -11.67
N ASP A 98 23.44 47.86 -11.60
CA ASP A 98 23.73 47.09 -10.40
C ASP A 98 25.12 47.43 -9.84
N PHE A 99 25.29 48.72 -9.54
CA PHE A 99 26.46 49.29 -8.91
C PHE A 99 26.03 50.28 -7.85
N PHE A 100 26.37 50.02 -6.59
CA PHE A 100 26.06 50.94 -5.49
C PHE A 100 26.82 52.25 -5.68
N ARG A 101 26.09 53.37 -5.57
CA ARG A 101 26.58 54.73 -5.79
C ARG A 101 26.04 55.71 -4.73
N ASP A 102 25.92 55.22 -3.50
CA ASP A 102 25.72 56.04 -2.30
C ASP A 102 26.96 56.91 -2.02
N ILE A 103 28.14 56.35 -2.27
CA ILE A 103 29.43 57.06 -2.19
C ILE A 103 29.94 57.37 -3.61
N PRO A 104 30.25 58.65 -3.92
CA PRO A 104 30.83 59.06 -5.20
C PRO A 104 32.10 58.28 -5.57
N GLN A 105 32.22 57.87 -6.84
CA GLN A 105 33.43 57.24 -7.38
C GLN A 105 34.05 58.17 -8.42
N GLU A 106 34.87 59.12 -7.97
CA GLU A 106 35.49 60.12 -8.85
C GLU A 106 36.53 59.50 -9.82
N PRO A 107 36.76 60.11 -11.00
CA PRO A 107 36.13 61.32 -11.51
C PRO A 107 34.73 61.08 -12.11
N GLY A 108 33.91 62.14 -12.20
CA GLY A 108 32.72 62.19 -13.05
C GLY A 108 31.37 62.11 -12.35
N HIS A 109 31.35 62.15 -11.01
CA HIS A 109 30.14 61.94 -10.21
C HIS A 109 28.98 62.87 -10.60
N ALA A 110 29.24 64.17 -10.75
CA ALA A 110 28.21 65.16 -11.09
C ALA A 110 27.52 64.88 -12.44
N LYS A 111 28.26 64.37 -13.44
CA LYS A 111 27.70 64.02 -14.75
C LYS A 111 26.81 62.80 -14.65
N LEU A 112 27.30 61.74 -14.01
CA LEU A 112 26.55 60.51 -13.79
C LEU A 112 25.27 60.80 -13.00
N LEU A 113 25.36 61.54 -11.90
CA LEU A 113 24.22 61.86 -11.05
C LEU A 113 23.15 62.64 -11.84
N ASN A 114 23.54 63.63 -12.62
CA ASN A 114 22.63 64.37 -13.50
C ASN A 114 21.96 63.44 -14.53
N ARG A 115 22.71 62.49 -15.13
CA ARG A 115 22.13 61.49 -16.04
C ARG A 115 21.12 60.59 -15.34
N LEU A 116 21.42 60.10 -14.13
CA LEU A 116 20.52 59.24 -13.36
C LEU A 116 19.24 59.99 -12.92
N GLN A 117 19.35 61.27 -12.59
CA GLN A 117 18.20 62.10 -12.20
C GLN A 117 17.29 62.42 -13.38
N THR A 118 17.87 62.74 -14.54
CA THR A 118 17.13 63.18 -15.75
C THR A 118 16.59 62.01 -16.57
N ASN A 119 17.36 60.93 -16.72
CA ASN A 119 16.98 59.82 -17.58
C ASN A 119 16.35 58.67 -16.80
N LYS A 120 15.01 58.66 -16.80
CA LYS A 120 14.22 57.63 -16.12
C LYS A 120 14.37 56.23 -16.74
N LYS A 121 14.98 56.05 -17.92
CA LYS A 121 15.22 54.71 -18.48
C LYS A 121 16.38 53.97 -17.81
N ILE A 122 17.16 54.65 -16.97
CA ILE A 122 18.21 54.04 -16.16
C ILE A 122 17.64 53.82 -14.75
N ILE A 123 17.73 52.59 -14.27
CA ILE A 123 17.27 52.16 -12.95
C ILE A 123 18.51 51.81 -12.11
N PRO A 124 19.01 52.75 -11.29
CA PRO A 124 20.03 52.46 -10.29
C PRO A 124 19.46 51.65 -9.12
N ILE A 125 20.37 51.08 -8.33
CA ILE A 125 20.03 50.22 -7.20
C ILE A 125 20.08 50.92 -5.83
N CYS A 126 19.35 50.34 -4.89
CA CYS A 126 19.60 50.44 -3.45
C CYS A 126 19.48 49.06 -2.79
N SER A 127 19.74 48.97 -1.49
CA SER A 127 19.52 47.74 -0.73
C SER A 127 19.05 48.06 0.68
N THR A 128 18.68 47.03 1.44
CA THR A 128 18.37 47.16 2.87
C THR A 128 19.43 47.91 3.68
N THR A 129 20.70 47.85 3.28
CA THR A 129 21.83 48.48 3.97
C THR A 129 22.38 49.74 3.30
N THR A 130 22.03 49.97 2.03
CA THR A 130 22.72 50.97 1.20
C THR A 130 21.71 51.87 0.47
N SER A 131 21.84 53.18 0.65
CA SER A 131 20.99 54.18 0.01
C SER A 131 21.25 54.28 -1.50
N PRO A 132 20.27 54.72 -2.30
CA PRO A 132 20.53 55.07 -3.69
C PRO A 132 21.32 56.39 -3.80
N PRO A 133 21.81 56.74 -4.99
CA PRO A 133 22.35 58.07 -5.27
C PRO A 133 21.36 59.19 -4.87
N PRO A 134 21.86 60.34 -4.38
CA PRO A 134 21.00 61.39 -3.83
C PRO A 134 20.10 62.04 -4.89
N GLY A 135 18.89 62.42 -4.50
CA GLY A 135 17.95 63.16 -5.36
C GLY A 135 17.21 62.31 -6.41
N LEU A 136 17.24 60.99 -6.29
CA LEU A 136 16.45 60.08 -7.13
C LEU A 136 15.06 59.84 -6.54
N ASP A 137 14.07 59.69 -7.44
CA ASP A 137 12.72 59.25 -7.08
C ASP A 137 12.75 57.74 -6.76
N ALA A 138 12.14 57.35 -5.64
CA ALA A 138 12.03 55.96 -5.20
C ALA A 138 11.38 55.05 -6.25
N ASN A 139 10.49 55.56 -7.10
CA ASN A 139 9.87 54.81 -8.21
C ASN A 139 10.83 54.54 -9.38
N ASN A 140 11.98 55.22 -9.42
CA ASN A 140 13.00 55.05 -10.44
C ASN A 140 14.29 54.45 -9.87
N VAL A 141 14.17 53.72 -8.77
CA VAL A 141 15.23 52.97 -8.11
C VAL A 141 14.70 51.57 -7.85
N GLY A 142 15.53 50.54 -8.00
CA GLY A 142 15.15 49.17 -7.64
C GLY A 142 16.00 48.63 -6.50
N PHE A 143 15.42 47.93 -5.54
CA PHE A 143 16.24 47.25 -4.52
C PHE A 143 16.93 46.00 -5.12
N ALA A 144 18.18 45.77 -4.74
CA ALA A 144 19.01 44.68 -5.27
C ALA A 144 18.99 43.41 -4.38
N ASP A 145 18.30 43.44 -3.24
CA ASP A 145 18.25 42.34 -2.28
C ASP A 145 17.68 41.05 -2.90
N LEU A 146 18.37 39.93 -2.68
CA LEU A 146 17.97 38.59 -3.10
C LEU A 146 17.71 37.73 -1.85
N PRO A 147 16.53 37.10 -1.71
CA PRO A 147 16.21 36.32 -0.53
C PRO A 147 17.00 35.00 -0.50
N GLU A 148 17.78 34.80 0.56
CA GLU A 148 18.52 33.57 0.81
C GLU A 148 17.69 32.60 1.66
N ASP A 149 17.67 31.33 1.25
CA ASP A 149 17.16 30.25 2.10
C ASP A 149 18.17 29.90 3.20
N PRO A 150 17.79 29.12 4.24
CA PRO A 150 18.70 28.76 5.34
C PRO A 150 20.03 28.11 4.92
N ASP A 151 20.10 27.53 3.72
CA ASP A 151 21.32 26.97 3.14
C ASP A 151 22.06 27.93 2.19
N ALA A 152 21.74 29.23 2.25
CA ALA A 152 22.29 30.32 1.45
C ALA A 152 22.10 30.18 -0.08
N VAL A 153 21.14 29.34 -0.51
CA VAL A 153 20.80 29.17 -1.93
C VAL A 153 19.63 30.07 -2.30
N ILE A 154 19.73 30.76 -3.44
CA ILE A 154 18.69 31.64 -3.96
C ILE A 154 17.68 30.83 -4.78
N ARG A 155 16.56 30.45 -4.16
CA ARG A 155 15.42 29.77 -4.83
C ARG A 155 14.21 30.67 -5.05
N ARG A 156 14.21 31.85 -4.42
CA ARG A 156 13.08 32.78 -4.39
C ARG A 156 13.48 34.11 -5.02
N ALA A 157 12.51 34.79 -5.61
CA ALA A 157 12.65 36.15 -6.11
C ALA A 157 11.82 37.09 -5.24
N LEU A 158 12.46 38.13 -4.68
CA LEU A 158 11.76 39.21 -4.00
C LEU A 158 11.35 40.26 -5.04
N LEU A 159 10.05 40.46 -5.22
CA LEU A 159 9.50 41.33 -6.26
C LEU A 159 9.13 42.71 -5.71
N PHE A 160 8.43 42.73 -4.58
CA PHE A 160 8.00 43.97 -3.93
C PHE A 160 8.24 43.92 -2.43
N VAL A 161 8.52 45.07 -1.82
CA VAL A 161 8.58 45.24 -0.37
C VAL A 161 7.83 46.49 0.04
N ASN A 162 7.38 46.51 1.29
CA ASN A 162 6.95 47.74 1.94
C ASN A 162 8.13 48.22 2.79
N PRO A 163 8.93 49.19 2.32
CA PRO A 163 10.11 49.64 3.03
C PRO A 163 9.71 50.33 4.34
N GLU A 164 10.53 50.15 5.38
CA GLU A 164 10.34 50.90 6.63
C GLU A 164 10.58 52.40 6.41
N PRO A 165 9.89 53.31 7.14
CA PRO A 165 10.02 54.75 6.93
C PRO A 165 11.44 55.31 7.07
N LYS A 166 12.36 54.60 7.73
CA LYS A 166 13.76 55.00 7.93
C LYS A 166 14.77 54.10 7.21
N ALA A 167 14.30 53.14 6.39
CA ALA A 167 15.19 52.27 5.64
C ALA A 167 16.04 53.08 4.65
N PRO A 168 17.33 52.72 4.44
CA PRO A 168 18.19 53.34 3.43
C PRO A 168 17.58 53.33 2.02
N CYS A 169 16.85 52.27 1.69
CA CYS A 169 16.18 52.08 0.42
C CYS A 169 14.66 52.25 0.60
N GLN A 170 14.11 53.31 -0.02
CA GLN A 170 12.67 53.62 -0.01
C GLN A 170 11.93 53.06 -1.24
N SER A 171 12.61 52.29 -2.09
CA SER A 171 11.97 51.66 -3.25
C SER A 171 11.07 50.50 -2.82
N GLN A 172 9.90 50.41 -3.44
CA GLN A 172 8.97 49.28 -3.27
C GLN A 172 9.22 48.13 -4.24
N GLN A 173 10.04 48.35 -5.28
CA GLN A 173 10.21 47.41 -6.39
C GLN A 173 11.64 46.88 -6.43
N SER A 174 11.82 45.59 -6.70
CA SER A 174 13.15 45.06 -6.95
C SER A 174 13.71 45.60 -8.27
N LEU A 175 15.03 45.58 -8.44
CA LEU A 175 15.69 45.97 -9.69
C LEU A 175 15.07 45.27 -10.89
N ALA A 176 14.88 43.96 -10.78
CA ALA A 176 14.29 43.15 -11.84
C ALA A 176 12.86 43.57 -12.18
N VAL A 177 12.03 43.83 -11.16
CA VAL A 177 10.64 44.28 -11.37
C VAL A 177 10.59 45.67 -11.99
N ALA A 178 11.33 46.64 -11.44
CA ALA A 178 11.35 48.01 -11.94
C ALA A 178 11.71 48.07 -13.43
N VAL A 179 12.72 47.30 -13.83
CA VAL A 179 13.19 47.23 -15.22
C VAL A 179 12.19 46.48 -16.11
N ALA A 180 11.64 45.35 -15.66
CA ALA A 180 10.66 44.58 -16.41
C ALA A 180 9.36 45.37 -16.64
N LEU A 181 8.82 46.02 -15.60
CA LEU A 181 7.62 46.85 -15.69
C LEU A 181 7.82 48.01 -16.65
N LYS A 182 8.99 48.68 -16.60
CA LYS A 182 9.29 49.78 -17.51
C LYS A 182 9.34 49.32 -18.97
N TYR A 183 9.98 48.18 -19.22
CA TYR A 183 10.03 47.58 -20.55
C TYR A 183 8.63 47.19 -21.05
N LEU A 184 7.81 46.55 -20.22
CA LEU A 184 6.45 46.13 -20.56
C LEU A 184 5.51 47.32 -20.79
N ALA A 185 5.59 48.36 -19.97
CA ALA A 185 4.83 49.60 -20.14
C ALA A 185 5.20 50.29 -21.47
N ASP A 186 6.48 50.27 -21.83
CA ASP A 186 6.98 50.88 -23.05
C ASP A 186 6.59 50.11 -24.32
N THR A 187 6.74 48.78 -24.31
CA THR A 187 6.64 47.92 -25.50
C THR A 187 5.25 47.31 -25.71
N ALA A 188 4.57 46.93 -24.63
CA ALA A 188 3.30 46.21 -24.66
C ALA A 188 2.13 46.99 -24.03
N LYS A 189 2.38 48.18 -23.47
CA LYS A 189 1.39 48.99 -22.74
C LYS A 189 0.73 48.24 -21.58
N ILE A 190 1.48 47.33 -20.95
CA ILE A 190 1.03 46.55 -19.80
C ILE A 190 1.42 47.29 -18.51
N GLN A 191 0.47 47.42 -17.59
CA GLN A 191 0.67 48.00 -16.25
C GLN A 191 0.39 46.95 -15.17
N PRO A 192 1.08 47.02 -14.02
CA PRO A 192 0.84 46.13 -12.89
C PRO A 192 -0.53 46.38 -12.26
N GLN A 193 -1.24 45.31 -11.93
CA GLN A 193 -2.46 45.34 -11.13
C GLN A 193 -2.26 44.45 -9.91
N ILE A 194 -2.22 45.05 -8.72
CA ILE A 194 -2.15 44.29 -7.47
C ILE A 194 -3.59 44.05 -7.02
N THR A 195 -3.96 42.78 -6.82
CA THR A 195 -5.29 42.39 -6.35
C THR A 195 -5.12 41.54 -5.09
N GLN A 196 -5.93 41.81 -4.08
CA GLN A 196 -5.99 41.01 -2.86
C GLN A 196 -7.30 40.23 -2.87
N THR A 197 -7.22 38.90 -2.85
CA THR A 197 -8.40 38.02 -2.79
C THR A 197 -8.30 37.17 -1.52
N GLY A 198 -9.02 37.56 -0.47
CA GLY A 198 -8.82 37.00 0.88
C GLY A 198 -7.40 37.29 1.39
N ASP A 199 -6.71 36.25 1.85
CA ASP A 199 -5.32 36.36 2.31
C ASP A 199 -4.28 36.28 1.17
N ALA A 200 -4.71 35.96 -0.06
CA ALA A 200 -3.83 35.82 -1.20
C ALA A 200 -3.58 37.17 -1.91
N LEU A 201 -2.33 37.63 -1.86
CA LEU A 201 -1.85 38.79 -2.62
C LEU A 201 -1.39 38.34 -4.01
N GLN A 202 -1.95 38.93 -5.06
CA GLN A 202 -1.68 38.58 -6.45
C GLN A 202 -1.21 39.80 -7.25
N LEU A 203 -0.20 39.59 -8.09
CA LEU A 203 0.24 40.56 -9.09
C LEU A 203 -0.21 40.09 -10.45
N LYS A 204 -1.06 40.87 -11.12
CA LYS A 204 -1.50 40.61 -12.49
C LYS A 204 -0.77 41.52 -13.47
N LEU A 205 -0.16 40.92 -14.48
CA LEU A 205 0.52 41.59 -15.58
C LEU A 205 -0.06 41.08 -16.91
N GLY A 206 -0.92 41.89 -17.53
CA GLY A 206 -1.67 41.46 -18.71
C GLY A 206 -2.61 40.31 -18.38
N LYS A 207 -2.35 39.13 -18.96
CA LYS A 207 -3.11 37.90 -18.68
C LYS A 207 -2.49 37.02 -17.59
N THR A 208 -1.23 37.30 -17.24
CA THR A 208 -0.44 36.45 -16.36
C THR A 208 -0.62 36.87 -14.90
N VAL A 209 -0.81 35.89 -14.02
CA VAL A 209 -1.00 36.11 -12.58
C VAL A 209 0.16 35.49 -11.82
N PHE A 210 0.88 36.32 -11.08
CA PHE A 210 1.90 35.91 -10.13
C PHE A 210 1.24 35.81 -8.75
N GLN A 211 1.41 34.68 -8.08
CA GLN A 211 0.90 34.47 -6.72
C GLN A 211 2.06 34.65 -5.74
N ARG A 212 1.84 35.43 -4.68
CA ARG A 212 2.80 35.52 -3.57
C ARG A 212 2.98 34.15 -2.95
N LEU A 213 4.23 33.74 -2.75
CA LEU A 213 4.62 32.49 -2.11
C LEU A 213 4.05 32.40 -0.67
N PRO A 214 3.18 31.42 -0.36
CA PRO A 214 2.80 31.07 1.00
C PRO A 214 4.00 30.61 1.81
N GLN A 215 3.90 30.76 3.13
CA GLN A 215 4.96 30.33 4.06
C GLN A 215 5.22 28.81 4.03
N ASP A 216 4.20 28.04 3.67
CA ASP A 216 4.16 26.58 3.70
C ASP A 216 4.17 25.95 2.30
N ALA A 217 4.48 26.73 1.26
CA ALA A 217 4.37 26.27 -0.12
C ALA A 217 5.46 25.25 -0.49
N GLY A 218 5.09 24.07 -1.00
CA GLY A 218 6.02 23.19 -1.69
C GLY A 218 7.19 22.74 -0.80
N GLY A 219 6.91 22.28 0.41
CA GLY A 219 7.95 21.77 1.30
C GLY A 219 8.72 22.83 2.11
N TYR A 220 8.45 24.12 1.93
CA TYR A 220 8.76 25.10 2.98
C TYR A 220 7.83 24.85 4.18
N VAL A 221 8.34 25.00 5.40
CA VAL A 221 7.52 24.91 6.63
C VAL A 221 7.18 26.29 7.15
N GLU A 222 8.14 27.22 7.06
CA GLU A 222 7.97 28.62 7.42
C GLU A 222 8.95 29.48 6.60
N ALA A 223 8.68 29.61 5.31
CA ALA A 223 9.44 30.52 4.46
C ALA A 223 9.33 31.96 4.99
N ASP A 224 10.43 32.71 4.86
CA ASP A 224 10.36 34.16 5.04
C ASP A 224 9.31 34.75 4.10
N ASN A 225 8.37 35.50 4.68
CA ASN A 225 7.28 36.15 3.98
C ASN A 225 7.47 37.66 3.88
N GLY A 226 8.68 38.18 4.08
CA GLY A 226 9.01 39.58 3.83
C GLY A 226 8.69 39.96 2.38
N GLY A 227 7.72 40.84 2.18
CA GLY A 227 7.32 41.31 0.86
C GLY A 227 6.61 40.28 -0.04
N PHE A 228 6.52 40.61 -1.33
CA PHE A 228 5.96 39.76 -2.38
C PHE A 228 7.07 38.92 -2.99
N GLN A 229 7.06 37.61 -2.70
CA GLN A 229 8.06 36.67 -3.21
C GLN A 229 7.42 35.62 -4.13
N ILE A 230 8.21 35.07 -5.07
CA ILE A 230 7.85 33.92 -5.91
C ILE A 230 9.00 32.92 -5.97
N LEU A 231 8.73 31.66 -6.37
CA LEU A 231 9.78 30.69 -6.70
C LEU A 231 10.45 31.06 -8.03
N LEU A 232 11.77 30.94 -8.08
CA LEU A 232 12.55 31.20 -9.29
C LEU A 232 12.48 30.05 -10.29
N ASN A 233 12.04 30.36 -11.50
CA ASN A 233 12.08 29.47 -12.65
C ASN A 233 13.29 29.79 -13.54
N TYR A 234 14.49 29.43 -13.04
CA TYR A 234 15.75 29.62 -13.75
C TYR A 234 15.64 29.16 -15.20
N ARG A 235 16.14 30.01 -16.10
CA ARG A 235 16.02 29.82 -17.56
C ARG A 235 17.02 28.80 -18.10
N SER A 236 18.24 28.86 -17.59
CA SER A 236 19.39 28.11 -18.07
C SER A 236 20.46 28.15 -16.99
N PHE A 237 21.23 27.08 -16.86
CA PHE A 237 22.45 27.09 -16.06
C PHE A 237 23.56 27.90 -16.73
N HIS A 238 23.70 27.79 -18.05
CA HIS A 238 24.83 28.34 -18.79
C HIS A 238 24.70 29.85 -19.04
N ASN A 239 23.61 30.29 -19.68
CA ASN A 239 23.46 31.68 -20.10
C ASN A 239 21.98 32.09 -20.16
N VAL A 240 21.57 32.97 -19.25
CA VAL A 240 20.24 33.59 -19.29
C VAL A 240 20.06 34.57 -20.44
N ALA A 241 21.13 35.26 -20.81
CA ALA A 241 21.17 36.32 -21.80
C ALA A 241 22.54 36.34 -22.47
N ARG A 242 22.67 37.10 -23.56
CA ARG A 242 24.00 37.39 -24.12
C ARG A 242 24.78 38.25 -23.12
N THR A 243 26.04 37.90 -22.88
CA THR A 243 26.94 38.65 -22.00
C THR A 243 28.09 39.23 -22.81
N VAL A 244 28.42 40.50 -22.56
CA VAL A 244 29.58 41.21 -23.11
C VAL A 244 30.36 41.87 -21.97
N SER A 245 31.66 42.12 -22.15
CA SER A 245 32.45 42.80 -21.11
C SER A 245 32.17 44.31 -21.08
N PHE A 246 32.44 44.92 -19.94
CA PHE A 246 32.33 46.36 -19.75
C PHE A 246 33.25 47.14 -20.69
N THR A 247 34.52 46.73 -20.78
CA THR A 247 35.52 47.36 -21.67
C THR A 247 35.21 47.15 -23.14
N ASP A 248 34.58 46.03 -23.55
CA ASP A 248 34.21 45.81 -24.96
C ASP A 248 33.17 46.83 -25.43
N VAL A 249 32.20 47.19 -24.57
CA VAL A 249 31.25 48.25 -24.87
C VAL A 249 31.97 49.60 -24.94
N LEU A 250 32.83 49.93 -23.97
CA LEU A 250 33.61 51.17 -23.98
C LEU A 250 34.53 51.29 -25.20
N ASN A 251 35.06 50.18 -25.70
CA ASN A 251 35.95 50.14 -26.85
C ASN A 251 35.22 49.95 -28.20
N ASN A 252 33.89 50.06 -28.24
CA ASN A 252 33.06 49.87 -29.45
C ASN A 252 33.24 48.50 -30.13
N LYS A 253 33.54 47.45 -29.36
CA LYS A 253 33.69 46.06 -29.86
C LYS A 253 32.38 45.27 -29.87
N VAL A 254 31.29 45.87 -29.38
CA VAL A 254 29.96 45.25 -29.30
C VAL A 254 29.11 45.66 -30.50
N ASN A 255 28.46 44.69 -31.15
CA ASN A 255 27.52 44.97 -32.24
C ASN A 255 26.32 45.78 -31.71
N PRO A 256 25.98 46.95 -32.31
CA PRO A 256 24.83 47.77 -31.90
C PRO A 256 23.49 47.01 -31.86
N ASP A 257 23.28 46.02 -32.73
CA ASP A 257 22.06 45.20 -32.76
C ASP A 257 21.87 44.35 -31.49
N TRP A 258 22.95 44.12 -30.73
CA TRP A 258 22.86 43.43 -29.45
C TRP A 258 22.33 44.33 -28.33
N VAL A 259 22.36 45.65 -28.51
CA VAL A 259 21.93 46.65 -27.53
C VAL A 259 20.55 47.23 -27.88
N LYS A 260 20.30 47.42 -29.18
CA LYS A 260 19.09 48.06 -29.69
C LYS A 260 17.81 47.39 -29.20
N ASP A 261 16.90 48.21 -28.66
CA ASP A 261 15.57 47.81 -28.14
C ASP A 261 15.60 46.76 -27.01
N LYS A 262 16.76 46.55 -26.39
CA LYS A 262 16.94 45.56 -25.31
C LYS A 262 16.91 46.19 -23.92
N ILE A 263 16.64 45.35 -22.94
CA ILE A 263 17.01 45.61 -21.55
C ILE A 263 18.49 45.30 -21.39
N VAL A 264 19.25 46.27 -20.90
CA VAL A 264 20.68 46.09 -20.63
C VAL A 264 20.89 46.05 -19.11
N LEU A 265 21.45 44.95 -18.62
CA LEU A 265 21.77 44.76 -17.21
C LEU A 265 23.28 44.92 -17.01
N ILE A 266 23.68 45.93 -16.26
CA ILE A 266 25.07 46.28 -16.01
C ILE A 266 25.40 45.94 -14.56
N GLY A 267 26.43 45.12 -14.32
CA GLY A 267 26.81 44.74 -12.96
C GLY A 267 28.12 43.96 -12.88
N ALA A 268 28.56 43.69 -11.65
CA ALA A 268 29.77 42.92 -11.41
C ALA A 268 29.58 41.43 -11.73
N THR A 269 30.50 40.85 -12.50
CA THR A 269 30.53 39.40 -12.80
C THR A 269 31.90 38.78 -12.48
N ALA A 270 32.84 39.57 -11.97
CA ALA A 270 34.18 39.14 -11.59
C ALA A 270 34.15 38.17 -10.38
N PRO A 271 34.83 37.00 -10.44
CA PRO A 271 34.91 36.07 -9.32
C PRO A 271 35.53 36.62 -8.04
N SER A 272 36.37 37.65 -8.14
CA SER A 272 36.96 38.35 -6.98
C SER A 272 35.96 39.19 -6.19
N LYS A 273 34.73 39.39 -6.70
CA LYS A 273 33.70 40.19 -6.04
C LYS A 273 32.82 39.34 -5.13
N GLN A 274 32.40 39.94 -4.01
CA GLN A 274 31.52 39.33 -3.01
C GLN A 274 30.05 39.19 -3.48
N ASP A 275 29.74 39.42 -4.76
CA ASP A 275 28.39 39.40 -5.32
C ASP A 275 28.01 38.05 -5.98
N ILE A 276 28.84 37.02 -5.80
CA ILE A 276 28.53 35.66 -6.24
C ILE A 276 27.67 34.95 -5.20
N ARG A 277 26.51 34.42 -5.63
CA ARG A 277 25.52 33.75 -4.77
C ARG A 277 25.36 32.28 -5.14
N ASN A 278 25.00 31.46 -4.15
CA ASN A 278 24.66 30.06 -4.43
C ASN A 278 23.29 30.00 -5.11
N THR A 279 23.19 29.17 -6.15
CA THR A 279 21.94 28.91 -6.86
C THR A 279 21.64 27.41 -6.80
N PRO A 280 20.46 26.96 -7.24
CA PRO A 280 20.16 25.53 -7.38
C PRO A 280 21.20 24.72 -8.14
N TYR A 281 22.06 25.35 -8.95
CA TYR A 281 23.13 24.68 -9.70
C TYR A 281 24.46 24.57 -8.95
N ALA A 282 24.58 25.19 -7.76
CA ALA A 282 25.80 25.16 -6.96
C ALA A 282 26.15 23.73 -6.52
N THR A 283 27.40 23.32 -6.78
CA THR A 283 27.85 21.94 -6.48
C THR A 283 28.35 21.75 -5.05
N GLY A 284 28.41 22.83 -4.26
CA GLY A 284 28.93 22.82 -2.88
C GLY A 284 30.46 22.69 -2.77
N ARG A 285 31.17 22.60 -3.90
CA ARG A 285 32.63 22.65 -3.95
C ARG A 285 33.12 24.08 -3.66
N GLN A 286 34.39 24.21 -3.27
CA GLN A 286 35.02 25.52 -3.08
C GLN A 286 35.26 26.27 -4.40
N ASP A 287 35.09 25.60 -5.54
CA ASP A 287 35.04 26.28 -6.83
C ASP A 287 33.73 27.09 -6.96
N ASN A 288 33.75 28.19 -7.71
CA ASN A 288 32.53 28.96 -7.97
C ASN A 288 31.58 28.23 -8.95
N ALA A 289 31.72 26.91 -9.12
CA ALA A 289 30.93 26.13 -10.07
C ALA A 289 29.48 26.07 -9.61
N GLY A 290 28.57 26.50 -10.51
CA GLY A 290 27.15 26.52 -10.19
C GLY A 290 26.66 27.81 -9.51
N LYS A 291 27.57 28.69 -9.08
CA LYS A 291 27.21 29.98 -8.49
C LYS A 291 27.00 31.03 -9.57
N MET A 292 26.15 32.03 -9.31
CA MET A 292 25.85 33.10 -10.25
C MET A 292 26.08 34.47 -9.62
N PRO A 293 26.60 35.46 -10.37
CA PRO A 293 26.62 36.86 -9.94
C PRO A 293 25.21 37.41 -9.73
N GLY A 294 25.04 38.37 -8.82
CA GLY A 294 23.76 38.99 -8.49
C GLY A 294 23.02 39.51 -9.73
N ILE A 295 23.73 40.23 -10.61
CA ILE A 295 23.14 40.75 -11.86
C ILE A 295 22.62 39.65 -12.81
N VAL A 296 23.24 38.47 -12.80
CA VAL A 296 22.79 37.31 -13.60
C VAL A 296 21.51 36.72 -13.02
N ILE A 297 21.37 36.69 -11.70
CA ILE A 297 20.14 36.27 -11.01
C ILE A 297 19.02 37.28 -11.28
N HIS A 298 19.29 38.59 -11.23
CA HIS A 298 18.34 39.62 -11.63
C HIS A 298 17.90 39.46 -13.09
N ALA A 299 18.82 39.11 -14.00
CA ALA A 299 18.46 38.80 -15.39
C ALA A 299 17.54 37.57 -15.51
N HIS A 300 17.70 36.55 -14.66
CA HIS A 300 16.75 35.44 -14.57
C HIS A 300 15.36 35.89 -14.12
N ILE A 301 15.26 36.74 -13.11
CA ILE A 301 13.99 37.29 -12.63
C ILE A 301 13.31 38.12 -13.73
N VAL A 302 14.06 39.00 -14.40
CA VAL A 302 13.53 39.78 -15.54
C VAL A 302 13.04 38.84 -16.65
N SER A 303 13.84 37.84 -17.03
CA SER A 303 13.44 36.88 -18.07
C SER A 303 12.21 36.08 -17.67
N GLU A 304 12.08 35.69 -16.41
CA GLU A 304 10.89 35.00 -15.89
C GLU A 304 9.64 35.87 -16.00
N ILE A 305 9.70 37.13 -15.57
CA ILE A 305 8.58 38.07 -15.68
C ILE A 305 8.20 38.27 -17.15
N LEU A 306 9.16 38.61 -18.01
CA LEU A 306 8.90 38.87 -19.43
C LEU A 306 8.39 37.63 -20.16
N SER A 307 8.99 36.46 -19.93
CA SER A 307 8.56 35.22 -20.58
C SER A 307 7.18 34.78 -20.10
N GLY A 308 6.86 34.98 -18.81
CA GLY A 308 5.53 34.70 -18.28
C GLY A 308 4.46 35.62 -18.89
N VAL A 309 4.77 36.91 -19.08
CA VAL A 309 3.81 37.91 -19.59
C VAL A 309 3.65 37.85 -21.10
N LEU A 310 4.77 37.86 -21.84
CA LEU A 310 4.78 37.98 -23.30
C LEU A 310 4.71 36.62 -24.00
N ASP A 311 5.40 35.61 -23.47
CA ASP A 311 5.54 34.30 -24.11
C ASP A 311 4.63 33.23 -23.49
N GLN A 312 3.87 33.59 -22.45
CA GLN A 312 3.01 32.67 -21.67
C GLN A 312 3.77 31.47 -21.09
N ARG A 313 5.05 31.66 -20.72
CA ARG A 313 5.84 30.65 -20.02
C ARG A 313 5.20 30.35 -18.65
N PRO A 314 5.03 29.07 -18.26
CA PRO A 314 4.50 28.71 -16.95
C PRO A 314 5.33 29.28 -15.80
N ILE A 315 4.65 29.84 -14.81
CA ILE A 315 5.21 30.27 -13.52
C ILE A 315 4.95 29.14 -12.52
N PHE A 316 5.83 29.00 -11.52
CA PHE A 316 5.67 27.96 -10.53
C PHE A 316 4.31 28.03 -9.82
N TRP A 317 3.61 26.91 -9.81
CA TRP A 317 2.43 26.66 -9.01
C TRP A 317 2.73 25.54 -8.01
N TYR A 318 2.01 25.54 -6.90
CA TYR A 318 2.13 24.57 -5.82
C TYR A 318 0.72 24.25 -5.32
N ILE A 319 0.58 23.10 -4.66
CA ILE A 319 -0.68 22.68 -4.06
C ILE A 319 -0.79 23.23 -2.63
N PRO A 320 -2.01 23.52 -2.13
CA PRO A 320 -2.21 23.95 -0.74
C PRO A 320 -1.86 22.83 0.25
N GLU A 321 -1.65 23.17 1.52
CA GLU A 321 -1.25 22.22 2.59
C GLU A 321 -2.13 20.95 2.64
N TRP A 322 -3.47 21.11 2.55
CA TRP A 322 -4.39 19.95 2.53
C TRP A 322 -4.17 19.03 1.32
N GLY A 323 -3.76 19.61 0.19
CA GLY A 323 -3.38 18.90 -1.02
C GLY A 323 -2.08 18.13 -0.83
N GLU A 324 -1.08 18.71 -0.17
CA GLU A 324 0.18 18.03 0.19
C GLU A 324 -0.06 16.85 1.14
N ILE A 325 -0.93 17.01 2.14
CA ILE A 325 -1.32 15.92 3.05
C ILE A 325 -2.02 14.80 2.27
N THR A 326 -2.91 15.14 1.35
CA THR A 326 -3.61 14.15 0.51
C THR A 326 -2.64 13.43 -0.42
N TRP A 327 -1.67 14.15 -1.00
CA TRP A 327 -0.60 13.60 -1.82
C TRP A 327 0.28 12.62 -1.03
N LEU A 328 0.71 13.00 0.17
CA LEU A 328 1.46 12.14 1.09
C LEU A 328 0.66 10.89 1.45
N TRP A 329 -0.61 11.05 1.84
CA TRP A 329 -1.47 9.92 2.22
C TRP A 329 -1.71 8.94 1.06
N GLY A 330 -1.89 9.43 -0.16
CA GLY A 330 -2.02 8.58 -1.34
C GLY A 330 -0.82 7.66 -1.52
N TRP A 331 0.39 8.19 -1.32
CA TRP A 331 1.63 7.42 -1.45
C TRP A 331 1.92 6.49 -0.28
N THR A 332 1.58 6.86 0.96
CA THR A 332 1.64 5.93 2.10
C THR A 332 0.61 4.80 1.96
N LEU A 333 -0.58 5.09 1.40
CA LEU A 333 -1.59 4.08 1.12
C LEU A 333 -1.12 3.09 0.04
N ILE A 334 -0.50 3.57 -1.04
CA ILE A 334 0.11 2.70 -2.07
C ILE A 334 1.19 1.81 -1.44
N GLY A 335 2.08 2.38 -0.63
CA GLY A 335 3.11 1.62 0.10
C GLY A 335 2.52 0.52 0.99
N ALA A 336 1.52 0.88 1.80
CA ALA A 336 0.80 -0.07 2.66
C ALA A 336 0.11 -1.19 1.87
N LEU A 337 -0.51 -0.88 0.72
CA LEU A 337 -1.14 -1.86 -0.17
C LEU A 337 -0.12 -2.82 -0.78
N ILE A 338 1.03 -2.31 -1.22
CA ILE A 338 2.14 -3.12 -1.75
C ILE A 338 2.63 -4.11 -0.68
N GLY A 339 2.91 -3.61 0.53
CA GLY A 339 3.35 -4.44 1.66
C GLY A 339 2.32 -5.47 2.11
N TRP A 340 1.02 -5.17 1.96
CA TRP A 340 -0.05 -6.11 2.32
C TRP A 340 -0.28 -7.21 1.29
N LYS A 341 -0.31 -6.85 0.00
CA LYS A 341 -0.66 -7.80 -1.08
C LYS A 341 0.51 -8.70 -1.48
N ILE A 342 1.76 -8.23 -1.34
CA ILE A 342 2.93 -8.92 -1.90
C ILE A 342 3.77 -9.53 -0.78
N LYS A 343 3.74 -10.86 -0.69
CA LYS A 343 4.52 -11.62 0.31
C LYS A 343 5.91 -12.04 -0.17
N HIS A 344 6.14 -12.08 -1.49
CA HIS A 344 7.43 -12.50 -2.05
C HIS A 344 8.44 -11.33 -2.03
N PRO A 345 9.62 -11.46 -1.40
CA PRO A 345 10.53 -10.33 -1.16
C PRO A 345 11.05 -9.68 -2.45
N LEU A 346 11.39 -10.47 -3.48
CA LEU A 346 11.83 -9.90 -4.77
C LEU A 346 10.71 -9.14 -5.48
N VAL A 347 9.49 -9.67 -5.51
CA VAL A 347 8.34 -9.01 -6.14
C VAL A 347 7.95 -7.76 -5.35
N LEU A 348 8.08 -7.78 -4.02
CA LEU A 348 7.88 -6.62 -3.16
C LEU A 348 8.89 -5.52 -3.49
N GLY A 349 10.18 -5.88 -3.62
CA GLY A 349 11.23 -4.95 -4.02
C GLY A 349 11.00 -4.35 -5.40
N LEU A 350 10.59 -5.17 -6.38
CA LEU A 350 10.27 -4.69 -7.74
C LEU A 350 9.04 -3.79 -7.77
N ALA A 351 7.96 -4.15 -7.07
CA ALA A 351 6.75 -3.33 -7.01
C ALA A 351 6.99 -2.01 -6.28
N GLY A 352 7.70 -2.04 -5.14
CA GLY A 352 8.11 -0.84 -4.41
C GLY A 352 9.04 0.05 -5.23
N GLY A 353 10.03 -0.54 -5.90
CA GLY A 353 10.92 0.18 -6.82
C GLY A 353 10.18 0.82 -7.99
N GLY A 354 9.24 0.10 -8.61
CA GLY A 354 8.39 0.63 -9.67
C GLY A 354 7.52 1.80 -9.20
N ALA A 355 6.94 1.70 -8.00
CA ALA A 355 6.16 2.79 -7.41
C ALA A 355 7.01 4.03 -7.12
N LEU A 356 8.26 3.85 -6.63
CA LEU A 356 9.21 4.96 -6.45
C LEU A 356 9.60 5.62 -7.77
N VAL A 357 9.87 4.83 -8.82
CA VAL A 357 10.16 5.38 -10.16
C VAL A 357 8.98 6.19 -10.68
N PHE A 358 7.75 5.70 -10.48
CA PHE A 358 6.55 6.44 -10.88
C PHE A 358 6.38 7.74 -10.08
N LEU A 359 6.60 7.73 -8.78
CA LEU A 359 6.55 8.91 -7.92
C LEU A 359 7.59 9.96 -8.37
N ILE A 360 8.86 9.56 -8.46
CA ILE A 360 9.97 10.46 -8.83
C ILE A 360 9.78 10.99 -10.26
N GLY A 361 9.45 10.09 -11.21
CA GLY A 361 9.22 10.46 -12.61
C GLY A 361 8.00 11.36 -12.78
N GLY A 362 6.89 11.04 -12.11
CA GLY A 362 5.67 11.85 -12.10
C GLY A 362 5.90 13.24 -11.53
N SER A 363 6.57 13.35 -10.38
CA SER A 363 6.94 14.64 -9.79
C SER A 363 7.86 15.44 -10.70
N PHE A 364 8.81 14.81 -11.41
CA PHE A 364 9.66 15.50 -12.37
C PHE A 364 8.90 16.00 -13.62
N ILE A 365 7.90 15.24 -14.09
CA ILE A 365 7.02 15.69 -15.18
C ILE A 365 6.21 16.91 -14.73
N ILE A 366 5.63 16.87 -13.53
CA ILE A 366 4.92 18.00 -12.92
C ILE A 366 5.85 19.22 -12.81
N PHE A 367 7.09 19.01 -12.35
CA PHE A 367 8.12 20.06 -12.25
C PHE A 367 8.45 20.75 -13.57
N ASN A 368 8.54 19.99 -14.67
CA ASN A 368 8.76 20.56 -16.00
C ASN A 368 7.58 21.45 -16.48
N GLN A 369 6.39 21.26 -15.92
CA GLN A 369 5.21 22.11 -16.14
C GLN A 369 5.12 23.24 -15.10
N ALA A 370 6.23 23.54 -14.42
CA ALA A 370 6.31 24.48 -13.32
C ALA A 370 5.39 24.12 -12.14
N GLY A 371 5.09 22.84 -11.93
CA GLY A 371 4.41 22.36 -10.73
C GLY A 371 5.41 21.92 -9.67
N TRP A 372 5.31 22.45 -8.46
CA TRP A 372 6.16 22.02 -7.35
C TRP A 372 5.33 21.25 -6.32
N VAL A 373 5.67 19.97 -6.13
CA VAL A 373 5.03 19.06 -5.19
C VAL A 373 6.09 18.35 -4.34
N PRO A 374 5.88 18.18 -3.03
CA PRO A 374 6.82 17.46 -2.17
C PRO A 374 7.11 16.04 -2.65
N LEU A 375 8.36 15.59 -2.50
CA LEU A 375 8.83 14.28 -2.97
C LEU A 375 9.53 13.48 -1.87
N ALA A 376 10.37 14.12 -1.04
CA ALA A 376 11.12 13.42 0.00
C ALA A 376 10.18 12.74 1.00
N GLN A 377 9.12 13.43 1.44
CA GLN A 377 8.17 12.85 2.40
C GLN A 377 7.35 11.70 1.80
N PRO A 378 6.74 11.80 0.60
CA PRO A 378 6.04 10.66 -0.02
C PRO A 378 6.95 9.45 -0.28
N VAL A 379 8.22 9.65 -0.64
CA VAL A 379 9.19 8.54 -0.81
C VAL A 379 9.39 7.79 0.51
N ILE A 380 9.66 8.52 1.60
CA ILE A 380 9.85 7.93 2.93
C ILE A 380 8.55 7.28 3.40
N GLY A 381 7.41 7.94 3.18
CA GLY A 381 6.08 7.44 3.53
C GLY A 381 5.73 6.12 2.84
N LEU A 382 6.02 6.00 1.55
CA LEU A 382 5.81 4.76 0.80
C LEU A 382 6.63 3.61 1.39
N ILE A 383 7.92 3.84 1.64
CA ILE A 383 8.84 2.81 2.15
C ILE A 383 8.46 2.42 3.59
N ALA A 384 8.22 3.41 4.45
CA ALA A 384 7.85 3.18 5.84
C ALA A 384 6.52 2.43 5.95
N ALA A 385 5.50 2.84 5.19
CA ALA A 385 4.20 2.17 5.21
C ALA A 385 4.27 0.73 4.70
N ALA A 386 5.00 0.48 3.61
CA ALA A 386 5.22 -0.88 3.10
C ALA A 386 5.93 -1.76 4.14
N GLY A 387 7.03 -1.27 4.72
CA GLY A 387 7.80 -1.98 5.74
C GLY A 387 7.00 -2.27 7.00
N SER A 388 6.27 -1.27 7.53
CA SER A 388 5.43 -1.44 8.72
C SER A 388 4.34 -2.49 8.54
N VAL A 389 3.69 -2.54 7.38
CA VAL A 389 2.66 -3.57 7.10
C VAL A 389 3.29 -4.97 7.00
N VAL A 390 4.45 -5.10 6.36
CA VAL A 390 5.17 -6.40 6.28
C VAL A 390 5.58 -6.88 7.67
N VAL A 391 6.14 -6.00 8.51
CA VAL A 391 6.50 -6.34 9.89
C VAL A 391 5.27 -6.74 10.71
N TYR A 392 4.17 -5.98 10.60
CA TYR A 392 2.93 -6.28 11.31
C TYR A 392 2.35 -7.63 10.89
N THR A 393 2.28 -7.90 9.58
CA THR A 393 1.72 -9.15 9.05
C THR A 393 2.59 -10.35 9.43
N ALA A 394 3.92 -10.24 9.32
CA ALA A 394 4.85 -11.29 9.77
C ALA A 394 4.74 -11.56 11.28
N TYR A 395 4.62 -10.51 12.09
CA TYR A 395 4.43 -10.63 13.55
C TYR A 395 3.10 -11.30 13.90
N SER A 396 2.02 -10.89 13.24
CA SER A 396 0.69 -11.47 13.42
C SER A 396 0.66 -12.96 13.02
N GLU A 397 1.26 -13.31 11.88
CA GLU A 397 1.38 -14.71 11.43
C GLU A 397 2.19 -15.56 12.42
N LYS A 398 3.27 -15.02 12.99
CA LYS A 398 4.07 -15.73 14.01
C LYS A 398 3.26 -15.99 15.27
N LEU A 399 2.54 -14.99 15.80
CA LEU A 399 1.67 -15.16 16.96
C LEU A 399 0.60 -16.24 16.74
N GLN A 400 0.03 -16.32 15.54
CA GLN A 400 -0.93 -17.36 15.19
C GLN A 400 -0.29 -18.75 15.15
N ARG A 401 0.91 -18.88 14.55
CA ARG A 401 1.67 -20.13 14.53
C ARG A 401 2.01 -20.61 15.94
N ASP A 402 2.46 -19.73 16.82
CA ASP A 402 2.81 -20.07 18.20
C ASP A 402 1.58 -20.54 18.99
N LYS A 403 0.41 -19.89 18.80
CA LYS A 403 -0.85 -20.34 19.41
C LYS A 403 -1.26 -21.73 18.93
N ILE A 404 -1.18 -21.98 17.61
CA ILE A 404 -1.51 -23.29 17.01
C ILE A 404 -0.56 -24.36 17.54
N ALA A 405 0.76 -24.09 17.57
CA ALA A 405 1.76 -25.04 18.07
C ALA A 405 1.53 -25.40 19.54
N ASN A 406 1.22 -24.40 20.38
CA ASN A 406 0.91 -24.63 21.79
C ASN A 406 -0.36 -25.49 21.98
N GLN A 407 -1.40 -25.27 21.17
CA GLN A 407 -2.63 -26.08 21.22
C GLN A 407 -2.39 -27.53 20.78
N ILE A 408 -1.57 -27.75 19.74
CA ILE A 408 -1.19 -29.11 19.30
C ILE A 408 -0.46 -29.84 20.43
N GLN A 409 0.49 -29.18 21.10
CA GLN A 409 1.25 -29.77 22.19
C GLN A 409 0.36 -30.10 23.41
N GLU A 410 -0.64 -29.27 23.70
CA GLU A 410 -1.63 -29.52 24.76
C GLU A 410 -2.53 -30.72 24.42
N GLN A 411 -2.90 -30.89 23.15
CA GLN A 411 -3.65 -32.05 22.68
C GLN A 411 -2.82 -33.33 22.73
N GLU A 412 -1.54 -33.31 22.36
CA GLU A 412 -0.65 -34.48 22.46
C GLU A 412 -0.54 -34.99 23.90
N LYS A 413 -0.32 -34.08 24.86
CA LYS A 413 -0.32 -34.41 26.29
C LYS A 413 -1.65 -35.02 26.75
N THR A 414 -2.76 -34.47 26.27
CA THR A 414 -4.10 -34.98 26.58
C THR A 414 -4.33 -36.37 26.01
N ILE A 415 -3.87 -36.61 24.78
CA ILE A 415 -3.97 -37.92 24.11
C ILE A 415 -3.08 -38.95 24.79
N ASP A 416 -1.87 -38.58 25.20
CA ASP A 416 -0.97 -39.48 25.92
C ASP A 416 -1.49 -39.81 27.32
N LEU A 417 -2.11 -38.85 28.02
CA LEU A 417 -2.84 -39.08 29.26
C LEU A 417 -4.05 -40.02 29.05
N LEU A 418 -4.83 -39.82 27.99
CA LEU A 418 -5.92 -40.73 27.62
C LEU A 418 -5.41 -42.14 27.33
N LYS A 419 -4.30 -42.28 26.61
CA LYS A 419 -3.66 -43.57 26.34
C LYS A 419 -3.14 -44.24 27.61
N SER A 420 -2.58 -43.48 28.56
CA SER A 420 -2.13 -44.03 29.84
C SER A 420 -3.30 -44.52 30.70
N LEU A 421 -4.40 -43.74 30.76
CA LEU A 421 -5.63 -44.13 31.46
C LEU A 421 -6.29 -45.37 30.83
N LEU A 422 -6.29 -45.46 29.50
CA LEU A 422 -6.78 -46.64 28.78
C LEU A 422 -5.88 -47.87 28.98
N ARG A 423 -4.57 -47.69 29.21
CA ARG A 423 -3.63 -48.77 29.55
C ARG A 423 -3.83 -49.27 30.99
N GLU A 424 -4.09 -48.38 31.94
CA GLU A 424 -4.36 -48.73 33.34
C GLU A 424 -5.72 -49.42 33.51
N GLY A 425 -6.73 -49.06 32.71
CA GLY A 425 -8.04 -49.72 32.70
C GLY A 425 -8.04 -51.16 32.18
N GLY A 426 -6.93 -51.63 31.58
CA GLY A 426 -6.78 -52.99 31.05
C GLY A 426 -6.15 -54.00 32.00
N ALA A 427 -5.65 -53.57 33.17
CA ALA A 427 -4.86 -54.41 34.06
C ALA A 427 -5.23 -54.27 35.54
N THR A 428 -6.52 -54.35 35.88
CA THR A 428 -6.95 -54.76 37.23
C THR A 428 -8.30 -55.49 37.16
N SER A 429 -8.22 -56.82 37.00
CA SER A 429 -9.31 -57.71 37.37
C SER A 429 -9.27 -57.95 38.88
N ASN A 430 -10.25 -57.43 39.63
CA ASN A 430 -11.03 -58.20 40.61
C ASN A 430 -12.07 -57.35 41.37
N GLU A 431 -13.29 -57.91 41.39
CA GLU A 431 -14.36 -57.75 42.39
C GLU A 431 -15.02 -56.38 42.64
N ALA A 432 -16.15 -56.14 41.95
CA ALA A 432 -17.46 -55.91 42.60
C ALA A 432 -18.58 -55.94 41.54
N LYS A 433 -19.51 -56.90 41.64
CA LYS A 433 -20.72 -57.00 40.82
C LYS A 433 -21.78 -55.99 41.29
N SER A 434 -22.28 -55.18 40.36
CA SER A 434 -23.59 -54.51 40.37
C SER A 434 -24.05 -54.32 38.91
N PRO A 435 -25.35 -54.25 38.63
CA PRO A 435 -25.97 -55.04 37.56
C PRO A 435 -25.66 -54.56 36.15
N VAL A 436 -25.46 -55.57 35.30
CA VAL A 436 -25.20 -55.58 33.87
C VAL A 436 -26.33 -54.88 33.10
N ASP A 437 -26.06 -53.73 32.47
CA ASP A 437 -26.81 -53.25 31.29
C ASP A 437 -26.41 -54.18 30.12
N SER A 438 -27.15 -55.27 29.96
CA SER A 438 -26.87 -56.33 28.98
C SER A 438 -27.06 -55.84 27.56
N GLN A 439 -26.15 -56.24 26.65
CA GLN A 439 -26.41 -56.25 25.20
C GLN A 439 -27.82 -56.79 24.93
N PRO A 440 -28.70 -56.06 24.24
CA PRO A 440 -30.02 -56.59 23.89
C PRO A 440 -29.85 -57.81 22.97
N GLN A 441 -30.47 -58.92 23.38
CA GLN A 441 -30.38 -60.21 22.68
C GLN A 441 -31.26 -60.21 21.42
N SER A 442 -30.87 -61.00 20.40
CA SER A 442 -31.70 -61.22 19.21
C SER A 442 -33.11 -61.63 19.64
N GLY A 443 -34.12 -60.92 19.13
CA GLY A 443 -35.53 -61.09 19.49
C GLY A 443 -36.12 -59.99 20.39
N GLN A 444 -35.32 -59.11 21.00
CA GLN A 444 -35.82 -57.99 21.82
C GLN A 444 -36.64 -56.99 20.98
N LEU A 445 -37.77 -56.52 21.53
CA LEU A 445 -38.63 -55.54 20.90
C LEU A 445 -38.37 -54.14 21.50
N LEU A 446 -37.93 -53.20 20.66
CA LEU A 446 -37.69 -51.80 21.04
C LEU A 446 -38.90 -50.94 20.67
N ASN A 447 -39.32 -50.04 21.57
CA ASN A 447 -40.49 -49.16 21.39
C ASN A 447 -41.77 -49.90 20.92
N ASN A 448 -41.96 -51.14 21.39
CA ASN A 448 -43.06 -52.03 20.99
C ASN A 448 -43.27 -52.13 19.46
N ARG A 449 -42.21 -51.98 18.66
CA ARG A 449 -42.29 -51.89 17.19
C ARG A 449 -41.11 -52.55 16.48
N TYR A 450 -39.88 -52.31 16.92
CA TYR A 450 -38.68 -52.75 16.21
C TYR A 450 -38.12 -54.00 16.86
N LYS A 451 -38.26 -55.15 16.20
CA LYS A 451 -37.75 -56.42 16.72
C LYS A 451 -36.30 -56.59 16.28
N VAL A 452 -35.34 -56.58 17.21
CA VAL A 452 -33.91 -56.74 16.92
C VAL A 452 -33.67 -58.12 16.35
N SER A 453 -33.15 -58.18 15.12
CA SER A 453 -32.81 -59.43 14.43
C SER A 453 -31.34 -59.77 14.63
N GLN A 454 -30.44 -58.78 14.54
CA GLN A 454 -28.98 -58.97 14.63
C GLN A 454 -28.26 -57.71 15.14
N VAL A 455 -27.15 -57.86 15.86
CA VAL A 455 -26.22 -56.76 16.15
C VAL A 455 -25.27 -56.57 14.95
N LEU A 456 -25.28 -55.39 14.34
CA LEU A 456 -24.43 -55.02 13.20
C LEU A 456 -23.09 -54.44 13.64
N GLY A 457 -23.04 -53.78 14.80
CA GLY A 457 -21.81 -53.21 15.34
C GLY A 457 -21.95 -52.71 16.77
N SER A 458 -20.84 -52.62 17.48
CA SER A 458 -20.72 -52.09 18.85
C SER A 458 -19.51 -51.18 18.95
N GLY A 459 -19.65 -50.01 19.57
CA GLY A 459 -18.56 -49.04 19.76
C GLY A 459 -18.71 -48.25 21.05
N GLY A 460 -17.78 -47.32 21.31
CA GLY A 460 -17.71 -46.55 22.58
C GLY A 460 -18.89 -45.63 22.88
N PHE A 461 -19.82 -45.45 21.94
CA PHE A 461 -21.01 -44.60 22.06
C PHE A 461 -22.34 -45.38 21.96
N GLY A 462 -22.28 -46.72 21.87
CA GLY A 462 -23.47 -47.58 21.85
C GLY A 462 -23.42 -48.68 20.79
N TYR A 463 -24.59 -49.12 20.33
CA TYR A 463 -24.77 -50.30 19.49
C TYR A 463 -25.60 -50.00 18.24
N THR A 464 -25.34 -50.72 17.16
CA THR A 464 -26.15 -50.66 15.93
C THR A 464 -26.78 -52.02 15.65
N TYR A 465 -28.09 -52.05 15.46
CA TYR A 465 -28.87 -53.26 15.25
C TYR A 465 -29.51 -53.29 13.87
N LEU A 466 -29.65 -54.47 13.31
CA LEU A 466 -30.64 -54.77 12.27
C LEU A 466 -31.92 -55.19 12.99
N ALA A 467 -33.05 -54.58 12.63
CA ALA A 467 -34.35 -54.89 13.23
C ALA A 467 -35.46 -54.97 12.18
N ASP A 468 -36.52 -55.70 12.49
CA ASP A 468 -37.74 -55.79 11.69
C ASP A 468 -38.79 -54.82 12.25
N ASP A 469 -39.35 -53.96 11.40
CA ASP A 469 -40.43 -53.04 11.79
C ASP A 469 -41.79 -53.76 11.77
N THR A 470 -42.18 -54.31 12.92
CA THR A 470 -43.36 -55.19 13.07
C THR A 470 -44.71 -54.49 12.82
N LYS A 471 -44.74 -53.16 12.73
CA LYS A 471 -45.98 -52.39 12.51
C LYS A 471 -46.20 -52.01 11.04
N ARG A 472 -45.25 -52.30 10.15
CA ARG A 472 -45.41 -52.09 8.69
C ARG A 472 -45.71 -53.41 7.98
N PRO A 473 -46.59 -53.42 6.95
CA PRO A 473 -46.83 -54.62 6.15
C PRO A 473 -45.54 -55.23 5.60
N GLY A 474 -45.36 -56.54 5.79
CA GLY A 474 -44.16 -57.26 5.36
C GLY A 474 -42.94 -57.13 6.27
N SER A 475 -43.08 -56.48 7.44
CA SER A 475 -42.03 -56.31 8.46
C SER A 475 -40.66 -55.92 7.87
N PRO A 476 -40.57 -54.81 7.09
CA PRO A 476 -39.34 -54.41 6.43
C PRO A 476 -38.21 -54.17 7.44
N LYS A 477 -36.99 -54.53 7.02
CA LYS A 477 -35.77 -54.33 7.81
C LYS A 477 -35.40 -52.86 7.92
N CYS A 478 -34.88 -52.48 9.08
CA CYS A 478 -34.34 -51.16 9.39
C CYS A 478 -33.08 -51.27 10.25
N VAL A 479 -32.27 -50.21 10.27
CA VAL A 479 -31.13 -50.08 11.18
C VAL A 479 -31.55 -49.28 12.40
N VAL A 480 -31.26 -49.78 13.60
CA VAL A 480 -31.50 -49.06 14.86
C VAL A 480 -30.15 -48.74 15.50
N LYS A 481 -29.77 -47.46 15.51
CA LYS A 481 -28.61 -46.98 16.28
C LYS A 481 -29.08 -46.63 17.69
N HIS A 482 -28.56 -47.36 18.66
CA HIS A 482 -28.78 -47.16 20.07
C HIS A 482 -27.56 -46.44 20.66
N LEU A 483 -27.76 -45.18 21.03
CA LEU A 483 -26.74 -44.31 21.61
C LEU A 483 -26.90 -44.29 23.12
N GLN A 484 -25.84 -44.74 23.81
CA GLN A 484 -25.83 -44.86 25.26
C GLN A 484 -25.00 -43.73 25.87
N PRO A 485 -25.58 -42.87 26.72
CA PRO A 485 -24.83 -41.82 27.38
C PRO A 485 -23.74 -42.42 28.29
N ALA A 486 -22.50 -41.96 28.13
CA ALA A 486 -21.37 -42.41 28.96
C ALA A 486 -21.51 -42.01 30.45
N GLN A 487 -22.31 -40.98 30.72
CA GLN A 487 -22.61 -40.50 32.07
C GLN A 487 -24.12 -40.24 32.17
N LYS A 488 -24.71 -40.60 33.31
CA LYS A 488 -26.14 -40.39 33.60
C LYS A 488 -26.40 -39.06 34.33
N ASP A 489 -25.44 -38.12 34.31
CA ASP A 489 -25.60 -36.77 34.90
C ASP A 489 -26.65 -35.95 34.11
N PRO A 490 -27.57 -35.24 34.78
CA PRO A 490 -28.64 -34.50 34.10
C PRO A 490 -28.16 -33.47 33.05
N ARG A 491 -27.03 -32.79 33.28
CA ARG A 491 -26.50 -31.80 32.32
C ARG A 491 -25.91 -32.51 31.10
N PHE A 492 -25.24 -33.64 31.30
CA PHE A 492 -24.71 -34.45 30.20
C PHE A 492 -25.84 -35.04 29.35
N LEU A 493 -26.91 -35.54 29.98
CA LEU A 493 -28.09 -36.07 29.30
C LEU A 493 -28.83 -35.01 28.47
N GLU A 494 -28.90 -33.76 28.94
CA GLU A 494 -29.49 -32.66 28.19
C GLU A 494 -28.68 -32.32 26.92
N VAL A 495 -27.36 -32.27 27.03
CA VAL A 495 -26.47 -32.08 25.87
C VAL A 495 -26.58 -33.26 24.89
N ALA A 496 -26.58 -34.50 25.38
CA ALA A 496 -26.75 -35.69 24.56
C ALA A 496 -28.10 -35.69 23.82
N ARG A 497 -29.19 -35.33 24.52
CA ARG A 497 -30.53 -35.20 23.91
C ARG A 497 -30.56 -34.14 22.81
N ARG A 498 -29.88 -33.01 23.01
CA ARG A 498 -29.77 -31.95 22.00
C ARG A 498 -29.00 -32.42 20.77
N LEU A 499 -27.82 -33.03 20.95
CA LEU A 499 -27.00 -33.53 19.84
C LEU A 499 -27.73 -34.63 19.05
N PHE A 500 -28.38 -35.54 19.76
CA PHE A 500 -29.20 -36.60 19.17
C PHE A 500 -30.37 -36.05 18.33
N ARG A 501 -31.07 -35.03 18.85
CA ARG A 501 -32.14 -34.36 18.12
C ARG A 501 -31.62 -33.66 16.86
N VAL A 502 -30.46 -33.01 16.93
CA VAL A 502 -29.83 -32.36 15.77
C VAL A 502 -29.47 -33.38 14.69
N GLU A 503 -28.94 -34.55 15.05
CA GLU A 503 -28.67 -35.62 14.09
C GLU A 503 -29.96 -36.09 13.39
N ALA A 504 -31.04 -36.30 14.15
CA ALA A 504 -32.34 -36.69 13.60
C ALA A 504 -32.90 -35.61 12.65
N GLU A 505 -32.87 -34.33 13.04
CA GLU A 505 -33.34 -33.22 12.21
C GLU A 505 -32.55 -33.11 10.89
N ILE A 506 -31.22 -33.28 10.93
CA ILE A 506 -30.38 -33.24 9.73
C ILE A 506 -30.65 -34.44 8.83
N LEU A 507 -30.82 -35.64 9.39
CA LEU A 507 -31.16 -36.83 8.60
C LEU A 507 -32.57 -36.79 8.01
N GLU A 508 -33.53 -36.15 8.67
CA GLU A 508 -34.86 -35.94 8.09
C GLU A 508 -34.76 -35.09 6.81
N ILE A 509 -33.93 -34.03 6.84
CA ILE A 509 -33.71 -33.15 5.68
C ILE A 509 -32.91 -33.87 4.59
N LEU A 510 -31.80 -34.51 4.94
CA LEU A 510 -30.86 -35.06 3.97
C LEU A 510 -31.25 -36.46 3.46
N GLY A 511 -32.01 -37.22 4.25
CA GLY A 511 -32.41 -38.61 3.98
C GLY A 511 -33.35 -38.79 2.79
N HIS A 512 -33.84 -37.70 2.19
CA HIS A 512 -34.55 -37.75 0.91
C HIS A 512 -33.62 -38.04 -0.28
N HIS A 513 -32.31 -37.91 -0.11
CA HIS A 513 -31.34 -38.20 -1.16
C HIS A 513 -31.03 -39.70 -1.21
N LYS A 514 -31.13 -40.33 -2.40
CA LYS A 514 -30.98 -41.79 -2.64
C LYS A 514 -29.67 -42.44 -2.18
N ARG A 515 -28.69 -41.66 -1.69
CA ARG A 515 -27.38 -42.13 -1.18
C ARG A 515 -27.10 -41.67 0.25
N ILE A 516 -28.15 -41.32 0.99
CA ILE A 516 -28.17 -41.06 2.42
C ILE A 516 -29.37 -41.85 2.97
N PRO A 517 -29.24 -42.67 4.03
CA PRO A 517 -30.35 -43.43 4.58
C PRO A 517 -31.49 -42.52 5.05
N GLN A 518 -32.72 -42.89 4.72
CA GLN A 518 -33.89 -42.17 5.22
C GLN A 518 -34.06 -42.38 6.74
N LEU A 519 -34.40 -41.32 7.47
CA LEU A 519 -34.87 -41.42 8.84
C LEU A 519 -36.28 -42.04 8.88
N LEU A 520 -36.48 -43.10 9.66
CA LEU A 520 -37.76 -43.79 9.80
C LEU A 520 -38.47 -43.47 11.11
N ALA A 521 -37.68 -43.29 12.18
CA ALA A 521 -38.13 -42.83 13.49
C ALA A 521 -36.93 -42.41 14.33
N TYR A 522 -37.19 -41.61 15.37
CA TYR A 522 -36.26 -41.41 16.47
C TYR A 522 -37.06 -41.40 17.78
N PHE A 523 -36.52 -41.98 18.84
CA PHE A 523 -37.20 -42.02 20.14
C PHE A 523 -36.22 -42.12 21.30
N GLU A 524 -36.70 -41.79 22.50
CA GLU A 524 -35.99 -41.92 23.77
C GLU A 524 -36.78 -42.89 24.67
N GLU A 525 -36.10 -43.89 25.22
CA GLU A 525 -36.68 -44.87 26.16
C GLU A 525 -35.68 -45.13 27.28
N ASN A 526 -36.10 -44.98 28.55
CA ASN A 526 -35.24 -45.16 29.73
C ASN A 526 -33.93 -44.34 29.69
N GLN A 527 -34.00 -43.08 29.22
CA GLN A 527 -32.84 -42.18 29.04
C GLN A 527 -31.78 -42.72 28.06
N GLN A 528 -32.17 -43.66 27.20
CA GLN A 528 -31.38 -44.15 26.07
C GLN A 528 -31.98 -43.61 24.77
N PHE A 529 -31.11 -43.34 23.79
CA PHE A 529 -31.49 -42.66 22.55
C PHE A 529 -31.43 -43.63 21.36
N TYR A 530 -32.49 -43.66 20.54
CA TYR A 530 -32.61 -44.63 19.44
C TYR A 530 -32.97 -43.94 18.13
N LEU A 531 -32.08 -44.07 17.14
CA LEU A 531 -32.27 -43.56 15.78
C LEU A 531 -32.55 -44.71 14.82
N VAL A 532 -33.70 -44.70 14.14
CA VAL A 532 -34.11 -45.76 13.23
C VAL A 532 -34.00 -45.26 11.79
N GLN A 533 -33.23 -45.96 10.98
CA GLN A 533 -32.88 -45.58 9.62
C GLN A 533 -33.21 -46.69 8.62
N GLU A 534 -33.30 -46.32 7.34
CA GLU A 534 -33.35 -47.27 6.24
C GLU A 534 -32.20 -48.28 6.30
N TYR A 535 -32.50 -49.56 6.10
CA TYR A 535 -31.46 -50.58 5.97
C TYR A 535 -30.90 -50.61 4.56
N ILE A 536 -29.61 -50.27 4.44
CA ILE A 536 -28.88 -50.37 3.19
C ILE A 536 -28.23 -51.75 3.13
N LYS A 537 -28.64 -52.57 2.17
CA LYS A 537 -28.03 -53.89 1.95
C LYS A 537 -26.73 -53.74 1.15
N GLY A 538 -25.61 -54.09 1.76
CA GLY A 538 -24.27 -53.91 1.20
C GLY A 538 -23.14 -54.22 2.18
N HIS A 539 -21.93 -53.84 1.80
CA HIS A 539 -20.71 -53.92 2.64
C HIS A 539 -20.03 -52.55 2.71
N CYS A 540 -19.16 -52.34 3.71
CA CYS A 540 -18.49 -51.06 3.89
C CYS A 540 -17.27 -50.95 2.98
N LEU A 541 -16.92 -49.74 2.56
CA LEU A 541 -15.70 -49.47 1.78
C LEU A 541 -14.44 -49.88 2.55
N GLN A 542 -14.51 -49.90 3.89
CA GLN A 542 -13.45 -50.44 4.74
C GLN A 542 -13.09 -51.89 4.41
N ASP A 543 -14.06 -52.70 3.96
CA ASP A 543 -13.87 -54.10 3.59
C ASP A 543 -13.19 -54.24 2.21
N GLU A 544 -13.24 -53.18 1.39
CA GLU A 544 -12.56 -53.11 0.09
C GLU A 544 -11.12 -52.60 0.20
N LEU A 545 -10.85 -51.72 1.17
CA LEU A 545 -9.55 -51.09 1.40
C LEU A 545 -8.66 -51.94 2.33
N ILE A 546 -8.32 -53.14 1.85
CA ILE A 546 -7.48 -54.10 2.59
C ILE A 546 -6.04 -53.59 2.66
N VAL A 547 -5.46 -53.54 3.86
CA VAL A 547 -4.06 -53.12 4.08
C VAL A 547 -3.10 -54.01 3.28
N GLY A 548 -2.16 -53.39 2.57
CA GLY A 548 -1.21 -54.05 1.67
C GLY A 548 -1.73 -54.23 0.24
N LYS A 549 -3.03 -54.05 -0.02
CA LYS A 549 -3.61 -54.10 -1.36
C LYS A 549 -3.83 -52.69 -1.90
N ARG A 550 -3.32 -52.43 -3.11
CA ARG A 550 -3.54 -51.18 -3.83
C ARG A 550 -4.74 -51.33 -4.77
N LEU A 551 -5.53 -50.27 -4.88
CA LEU A 551 -6.56 -50.16 -5.91
C LEU A 551 -6.00 -49.46 -7.13
N GLU A 552 -6.55 -49.80 -8.30
CA GLU A 552 -6.20 -49.15 -9.55
C GLU A 552 -6.74 -47.71 -9.57
N GLU A 553 -6.04 -46.83 -10.29
CA GLU A 553 -6.39 -45.42 -10.40
C GLU A 553 -7.85 -45.20 -10.80
N ALA A 554 -8.34 -45.96 -11.78
CA ALA A 554 -9.72 -45.88 -12.26
C ALA A 554 -10.75 -46.23 -11.17
N GLU A 555 -10.43 -47.16 -10.28
CA GLU A 555 -11.30 -47.54 -9.16
C GLU A 555 -11.33 -46.44 -8.09
N VAL A 556 -10.17 -45.83 -7.80
CA VAL A 556 -10.06 -44.71 -6.88
C VAL A 556 -10.85 -43.51 -7.39
N ILE A 557 -10.72 -43.16 -8.68
CA ILE A 557 -11.52 -42.08 -9.31
C ILE A 557 -13.02 -42.38 -9.19
N LYS A 558 -13.44 -43.64 -9.39
CA LYS A 558 -14.85 -44.03 -9.25
C LYS A 558 -15.36 -43.84 -7.82
N ILE A 559 -14.57 -44.22 -6.81
CA ILE A 559 -14.89 -44.01 -5.39
C ILE A 559 -15.01 -42.49 -5.11
N LEU A 560 -14.02 -41.70 -5.51
CA LEU A 560 -14.01 -40.25 -5.31
C LEU A 560 -15.25 -39.60 -5.94
N ARG A 561 -15.55 -39.90 -7.22
CA ARG A 561 -16.72 -39.36 -7.91
C ARG A 561 -18.03 -39.74 -7.22
N ASP A 562 -18.17 -40.97 -6.76
CA ASP A 562 -19.39 -41.40 -6.08
C ASP A 562 -19.57 -40.63 -4.75
N VAL A 563 -18.53 -40.53 -3.91
CA VAL A 563 -18.64 -39.81 -2.63
C VAL A 563 -18.80 -38.29 -2.83
N LEU A 564 -18.04 -37.68 -3.75
CA LEU A 564 -18.13 -36.24 -4.04
C LEU A 564 -19.54 -35.82 -4.45
N LYS A 565 -20.22 -36.63 -5.26
CA LYS A 565 -21.61 -36.33 -5.66
C LYS A 565 -22.57 -36.35 -4.46
N VAL A 566 -22.29 -37.12 -3.40
CA VAL A 566 -23.09 -37.07 -2.15
C VAL A 566 -22.71 -35.81 -1.36
N LEU A 567 -21.41 -35.51 -1.25
CA LEU A 567 -20.93 -34.32 -0.55
C LEU A 567 -21.42 -33.01 -1.15
N VAL A 568 -21.55 -32.91 -2.48
CA VAL A 568 -22.19 -31.75 -3.13
C VAL A 568 -23.57 -31.49 -2.52
N PHE A 569 -24.42 -32.53 -2.46
CA PHE A 569 -25.76 -32.40 -1.88
C PHE A 569 -25.73 -32.04 -0.39
N VAL A 570 -24.85 -32.66 0.40
CA VAL A 570 -24.71 -32.36 1.85
C VAL A 570 -24.24 -30.93 2.07
N HIS A 571 -23.25 -30.47 1.30
CA HIS A 571 -22.66 -29.14 1.41
C HIS A 571 -23.59 -28.03 0.92
N ASP A 572 -24.43 -28.29 -0.10
CA ASP A 572 -25.47 -27.36 -0.56
C ASP A 572 -26.53 -27.08 0.53
N HIS A 573 -26.71 -28.00 1.48
CA HIS A 573 -27.56 -27.80 2.66
C HIS A 573 -26.82 -27.18 3.85
N ASN A 574 -25.58 -26.69 3.65
CA ASN A 574 -24.72 -26.09 4.68
C ASN A 574 -24.42 -27.03 5.86
N VAL A 575 -24.33 -28.34 5.59
CA VAL A 575 -23.98 -29.36 6.58
C VAL A 575 -22.54 -29.81 6.37
N ILE A 576 -21.76 -29.91 7.44
CA ILE A 576 -20.43 -30.54 7.46
C ILE A 576 -20.57 -31.91 8.12
N HIS A 577 -20.12 -32.98 7.46
CA HIS A 577 -20.27 -34.33 7.97
C HIS A 577 -19.30 -34.66 9.11
N ARG A 578 -18.03 -34.23 9.00
CA ARG A 578 -16.96 -34.36 10.01
C ARG A 578 -16.47 -35.77 10.34
N ASP A 579 -16.99 -36.81 9.72
CA ASP A 579 -16.54 -38.20 9.97
C ASP A 579 -16.61 -39.05 8.71
N ILE A 580 -16.15 -38.48 7.59
CA ILE A 580 -15.95 -39.20 6.35
C ILE A 580 -14.79 -40.19 6.54
N LYS A 581 -15.09 -41.48 6.47
CA LYS A 581 -14.13 -42.59 6.59
C LYS A 581 -14.68 -43.84 5.90
N PRO A 582 -13.83 -44.84 5.57
CA PRO A 582 -14.27 -46.01 4.83
C PRO A 582 -15.38 -46.83 5.52
N SER A 583 -15.43 -46.86 6.86
CA SER A 583 -16.49 -47.58 7.59
C SER A 583 -17.88 -46.91 7.52
N ASN A 584 -17.94 -45.63 7.13
CA ASN A 584 -19.18 -44.86 7.03
C ASN A 584 -19.67 -44.73 5.57
N LEU A 585 -18.99 -45.39 4.63
CA LEU A 585 -19.31 -45.43 3.20
C LEU A 585 -19.69 -46.86 2.84
N MET A 586 -20.95 -47.11 2.53
CA MET A 586 -21.46 -48.44 2.21
C MET A 586 -21.68 -48.61 0.72
N ARG A 587 -21.14 -49.67 0.13
CA ARG A 587 -21.40 -50.04 -1.25
C ARG A 587 -22.67 -50.87 -1.33
N ARG A 588 -23.72 -50.28 -1.92
CA ARG A 588 -25.04 -50.89 -2.03
C ARG A 588 -25.04 -51.99 -3.08
N GLU A 589 -25.56 -53.17 -2.73
CA GLU A 589 -25.58 -54.34 -3.62
C GLU A 589 -26.41 -54.15 -4.90
N THR A 590 -27.49 -53.37 -4.83
CA THR A 590 -28.47 -53.27 -5.92
C THR A 590 -27.95 -52.52 -7.15
N ASP A 591 -27.06 -51.54 -6.97
CA ASP A 591 -26.54 -50.69 -8.05
C ASP A 591 -25.05 -50.35 -7.93
N ASN A 592 -24.36 -50.94 -6.94
CA ASN A 592 -22.94 -50.79 -6.69
C ASN A 592 -22.49 -49.34 -6.37
N ARG A 593 -23.43 -48.47 -5.98
CA ARG A 593 -23.17 -47.07 -5.60
C ARG A 593 -22.83 -46.95 -4.13
N ILE A 594 -22.01 -45.95 -3.80
CA ILE A 594 -21.67 -45.63 -2.41
C ILE A 594 -22.80 -44.80 -1.75
N VAL A 595 -23.19 -45.23 -0.56
CA VAL A 595 -24.17 -44.60 0.33
C VAL A 595 -23.47 -44.15 1.62
N LEU A 596 -23.73 -42.94 2.08
CA LEU A 596 -23.13 -42.36 3.30
C LEU A 596 -24.05 -42.63 4.49
N ILE A 597 -23.63 -43.46 5.45
CA ILE A 597 -24.54 -44.12 6.41
C ILE A 597 -24.46 -43.60 7.87
N ASP A 598 -23.68 -42.56 8.17
CA ASP A 598 -23.47 -42.13 9.56
C ASP A 598 -23.31 -40.64 9.79
N PHE A 599 -24.35 -39.99 10.31
CA PHE A 599 -24.42 -38.54 10.51
C PHE A 599 -24.24 -38.12 11.98
N GLY A 600 -23.76 -39.01 12.87
CA GLY A 600 -23.64 -38.73 14.32
C GLY A 600 -22.65 -37.64 14.72
N ALA A 601 -21.79 -37.18 13.80
CA ALA A 601 -20.78 -36.15 14.04
C ALA A 601 -21.09 -34.80 13.37
N VAL A 602 -22.24 -34.66 12.70
CA VAL A 602 -22.51 -33.54 11.80
C VAL A 602 -22.65 -32.19 12.49
N LYS A 603 -22.38 -31.13 11.74
CA LYS A 603 -22.56 -29.73 12.17
C LYS A 603 -23.26 -28.93 11.07
N GLN A 604 -24.35 -28.24 11.41
CA GLN A 604 -25.00 -27.27 10.52
C GLN A 604 -24.34 -25.90 10.67
N ILE A 605 -24.01 -25.26 9.56
CA ILE A 605 -23.48 -23.88 9.54
C ILE A 605 -24.65 -22.91 9.61
N GLN A 606 -24.72 -22.09 10.67
CA GLN A 606 -25.75 -21.06 10.80
C GLN A 606 -25.24 -19.71 10.27
N PRO A 607 -25.99 -19.01 9.41
CA PRO A 607 -25.51 -17.79 8.73
C PRO A 607 -25.39 -16.55 9.62
N HIS A 608 -25.77 -16.59 10.91
CA HIS A 608 -25.84 -15.42 11.81
C HIS A 608 -25.14 -15.57 13.17
N GLN A 609 -24.24 -16.54 13.34
CA GLN A 609 -23.35 -16.59 14.50
C GLN A 609 -21.90 -16.45 14.02
N GLU A 610 -21.40 -15.20 14.02
CA GLU A 610 -19.97 -14.88 13.77
C GLU A 610 -19.07 -15.20 14.98
N GLU A 611 -19.62 -15.76 16.07
CA GLU A 611 -18.80 -16.34 17.13
C GLU A 611 -18.42 -17.78 16.76
N GLU A 612 -17.16 -17.95 16.35
CA GLU A 612 -16.46 -19.24 16.26
C GLU A 612 -16.39 -19.89 17.65
N SER A 613 -17.51 -20.40 18.15
CA SER A 613 -17.53 -21.26 19.32
C SER A 613 -16.76 -22.53 18.98
N LEU A 614 -15.64 -22.73 19.67
CA LEU A 614 -14.85 -23.96 19.62
C LEU A 614 -15.81 -25.14 19.83
N THR A 615 -16.03 -25.93 18.78
CA THR A 615 -16.84 -27.14 18.89
C THR A 615 -15.98 -28.29 19.39
N VAL A 616 -16.56 -29.22 20.14
CA VAL A 616 -15.86 -30.44 20.59
C VAL A 616 -15.12 -31.05 19.40
N ALA A 617 -13.82 -31.33 19.58
CA ALA A 617 -13.01 -31.98 18.57
C ALA A 617 -13.60 -33.37 18.29
N VAL A 618 -14.08 -33.58 17.08
CA VAL A 618 -14.68 -34.86 16.62
C VAL A 618 -14.06 -35.19 15.27
N GLY A 619 -13.64 -36.44 15.09
CA GLY A 619 -13.08 -36.95 13.85
C GLY A 619 -12.24 -38.21 14.08
N THR A 620 -12.18 -39.09 13.08
CA THR A 620 -11.39 -40.31 13.16
C THR A 620 -9.92 -40.03 12.80
N LEU A 621 -8.99 -40.39 13.70
CA LEU A 621 -7.55 -40.22 13.51
C LEU A 621 -7.07 -40.90 12.21
N GLY A 622 -6.37 -40.15 11.36
CA GLY A 622 -5.91 -40.56 10.03
C GLY A 622 -6.71 -39.96 8.87
N TYR A 623 -7.97 -39.54 9.10
CA TYR A 623 -8.81 -38.91 8.05
C TYR A 623 -9.18 -37.46 8.38
N ALA A 624 -9.39 -37.16 9.66
CA ALA A 624 -9.78 -35.83 10.13
C ALA A 624 -8.74 -34.77 9.74
N SER A 625 -9.22 -33.61 9.29
CA SER A 625 -8.37 -32.49 8.90
C SER A 625 -7.85 -31.70 10.13
N PRO A 626 -6.73 -30.97 9.99
CA PRO A 626 -6.15 -30.22 11.11
C PRO A 626 -7.13 -29.23 11.78
N GLU A 627 -7.85 -28.42 10.99
CA GLU A 627 -8.81 -27.44 11.50
C GLU A 627 -10.03 -28.10 12.18
N GLN A 628 -10.41 -29.30 11.75
CA GLN A 628 -11.48 -30.06 12.41
C GLN A 628 -11.02 -30.58 13.77
N LEU A 629 -9.77 -31.05 13.88
CA LEU A 629 -9.16 -31.45 15.14
C LEU A 629 -8.97 -30.27 16.10
N MET A 630 -8.88 -29.04 15.55
CA MET A 630 -8.89 -27.77 16.30
C MET A 630 -10.30 -27.29 16.67
N GLY A 631 -11.36 -28.06 16.35
CA GLY A 631 -12.75 -27.69 16.66
C GLY A 631 -13.34 -26.63 15.74
N GLN A 632 -12.68 -26.31 14.63
CA GLN A 632 -13.10 -25.34 13.60
C GLN A 632 -13.34 -26.01 12.23
N PRO A 633 -14.25 -26.99 12.12
CA PRO A 633 -14.52 -27.66 10.85
C PRO A 633 -15.11 -26.69 9.82
N ARG A 634 -14.76 -26.92 8.56
CA ARG A 634 -15.27 -26.24 7.36
C ARG A 634 -15.85 -27.29 6.40
N LEU A 635 -16.61 -26.88 5.38
CA LEU A 635 -17.12 -27.82 4.35
C LEU A 635 -15.96 -28.59 3.67
N ASN A 636 -14.85 -27.90 3.40
CA ASN A 636 -13.66 -28.52 2.82
C ASN A 636 -12.81 -29.36 3.80
N SER A 637 -13.27 -29.54 5.05
CA SER A 637 -12.75 -30.56 5.96
C SER A 637 -13.16 -31.98 5.51
N ASP A 638 -14.40 -32.15 5.00
CA ASP A 638 -14.87 -33.43 4.44
C ASP A 638 -14.09 -33.81 3.17
N ILE A 639 -13.70 -32.80 2.38
CA ILE A 639 -12.86 -32.96 1.18
C ILE A 639 -11.50 -33.54 1.55
N HIS A 640 -10.87 -33.03 2.61
CA HIS A 640 -9.60 -33.56 3.10
C HIS A 640 -9.71 -35.03 3.50
N ALA A 641 -10.75 -35.37 4.27
CA ALA A 641 -10.99 -36.75 4.68
C ALA A 641 -11.19 -37.69 3.48
N LEU A 642 -11.93 -37.27 2.46
CA LEU A 642 -12.07 -38.02 1.21
C LEU A 642 -10.74 -38.15 0.45
N GLY A 643 -9.92 -37.10 0.43
CA GLY A 643 -8.58 -37.13 -0.15
C GLY A 643 -7.69 -38.18 0.54
N MET A 644 -7.75 -38.26 1.88
CA MET A 644 -7.04 -39.28 2.65
C MET A 644 -7.49 -40.70 2.29
N ILE A 645 -8.79 -40.92 2.03
CA ILE A 645 -9.31 -42.22 1.55
C ILE A 645 -8.72 -42.56 0.17
N GLY A 646 -8.64 -41.57 -0.74
CA GLY A 646 -8.03 -41.75 -2.06
C GLY A 646 -6.55 -42.15 -1.97
N VAL A 647 -5.77 -41.46 -1.13
CA VAL A 647 -4.36 -41.79 -0.89
C VAL A 647 -4.21 -43.17 -0.26
N GLN A 648 -5.05 -43.51 0.73
CA GLN A 648 -5.08 -44.85 1.33
C GLN A 648 -5.32 -45.93 0.27
N ALA A 649 -6.30 -45.74 -0.61
CA ALA A 649 -6.66 -46.70 -1.64
C ALA A 649 -5.53 -46.94 -2.64
N LEU A 650 -4.83 -45.88 -3.06
CA LEU A 650 -3.69 -45.98 -4.00
C LEU A 650 -2.44 -46.61 -3.38
N THR A 651 -2.19 -46.33 -2.10
CA THR A 651 -0.97 -46.80 -1.43
C THR A 651 -1.12 -48.18 -0.79
N GLY A 652 -2.35 -48.57 -0.44
CA GLY A 652 -2.65 -49.74 0.37
C GLY A 652 -2.20 -49.61 1.84
N LYS A 653 -1.79 -48.43 2.29
CA LYS A 653 -1.34 -48.20 3.67
C LYS A 653 -2.49 -47.82 4.60
N ASN A 654 -2.32 -47.99 5.91
CA ASN A 654 -3.27 -47.42 6.85
C ASN A 654 -3.18 -45.88 6.81
N ALA A 655 -4.33 -45.18 6.83
CA ALA A 655 -4.34 -43.72 6.77
C ALA A 655 -3.50 -43.05 7.88
N LYS A 656 -3.35 -43.68 9.05
CA LYS A 656 -2.53 -43.20 10.17
C LYS A 656 -1.02 -43.31 9.93
N GLU A 657 -0.60 -44.17 9.00
CA GLU A 657 0.81 -44.41 8.65
C GLU A 657 1.30 -43.51 7.50
N ILE A 658 0.42 -42.68 6.94
CA ILE A 658 0.78 -41.72 5.91
C ILE A 658 1.35 -40.49 6.60
N GLU A 659 2.68 -40.41 6.62
CA GLU A 659 3.43 -39.32 7.23
C GLU A 659 3.32 -38.03 6.43
N ARG A 660 3.54 -36.90 7.12
CA ARG A 660 3.71 -35.59 6.51
C ARG A 660 5.16 -35.14 6.67
N ASP A 661 5.66 -34.43 5.67
CA ASP A 661 6.95 -33.77 5.77
C ASP A 661 6.91 -32.69 6.87
N PRO A 662 7.82 -32.71 7.86
CA PRO A 662 7.78 -31.77 8.99
C PRO A 662 7.97 -30.29 8.62
N GLN A 663 8.59 -29.99 7.47
CA GLN A 663 8.86 -28.62 7.04
C GLN A 663 7.77 -28.08 6.13
N THR A 664 7.27 -28.91 5.22
CA THR A 664 6.31 -28.50 4.18
C THR A 664 4.87 -28.89 4.49
N THR A 665 4.65 -29.80 5.44
CA THR A 665 3.35 -30.38 5.83
C THR A 665 2.62 -31.18 4.74
N VAL A 666 3.29 -31.43 3.60
CA VAL A 666 2.77 -32.23 2.49
C VAL A 666 2.82 -33.71 2.85
N LEU A 667 1.82 -34.49 2.42
CA LEU A 667 1.80 -35.95 2.65
C LEU A 667 2.89 -36.65 1.82
N ILE A 668 3.60 -37.59 2.44
CA ILE A 668 4.67 -38.37 1.80
C ILE A 668 4.10 -39.73 1.35
N TRP A 669 3.52 -39.76 0.15
CA TRP A 669 2.85 -40.96 -0.38
C TRP A 669 3.09 -41.28 -1.86
N ARG A 670 3.56 -40.31 -2.65
CA ARG A 670 3.66 -40.44 -4.12
C ARG A 670 4.61 -41.54 -4.57
N ASP A 671 5.69 -41.77 -3.81
CA ASP A 671 6.66 -42.86 -3.99
C ASP A 671 6.08 -44.25 -3.68
N LYS A 672 4.93 -44.31 -2.99
CA LYS A 672 4.29 -45.53 -2.49
C LYS A 672 3.08 -45.95 -3.33
N ALA A 673 2.76 -45.24 -4.40
CA ALA A 673 1.62 -45.49 -5.28
C ALA A 673 2.03 -45.41 -6.77
N GLN A 674 1.30 -46.13 -7.63
CA GLN A 674 1.33 -45.91 -9.08
C GLN A 674 0.12 -45.05 -9.44
N VAL A 675 0.35 -43.81 -9.84
CA VAL A 675 -0.71 -42.82 -10.08
C VAL A 675 -0.25 -41.80 -11.12
N SER A 676 -1.19 -41.32 -11.95
CA SER A 676 -0.96 -40.22 -12.87
C SER A 676 -0.68 -38.90 -12.15
N ASP A 677 0.07 -38.01 -12.80
CA ASP A 677 0.31 -36.68 -12.25
C ASP A 677 -0.98 -35.88 -12.04
N GLY A 678 -2.00 -36.13 -12.87
CA GLY A 678 -3.30 -35.48 -12.78
C GLY A 678 -4.03 -35.86 -11.49
N LEU A 679 -4.21 -37.16 -11.22
CA LEU A 679 -4.88 -37.58 -9.98
C LEU A 679 -4.04 -37.26 -8.74
N ALA A 680 -2.71 -37.39 -8.83
CA ALA A 680 -1.82 -37.02 -7.73
C ALA A 680 -1.99 -35.55 -7.32
N ALA A 681 -2.01 -34.62 -8.29
CA ALA A 681 -2.20 -33.21 -8.03
C ALA A 681 -3.56 -32.91 -7.38
N ILE A 682 -4.63 -33.59 -7.82
CA ILE A 682 -5.96 -33.45 -7.21
C ILE A 682 -5.93 -33.93 -5.75
N LEU A 683 -5.36 -35.10 -5.47
CA LEU A 683 -5.29 -35.65 -4.11
C LEU A 683 -4.39 -34.82 -3.19
N GLU A 684 -3.25 -34.31 -3.68
CA GLU A 684 -2.36 -33.41 -2.94
C GLU A 684 -3.10 -32.10 -2.57
N ARG A 685 -3.89 -31.55 -3.49
CA ARG A 685 -4.68 -30.34 -3.22
C ARG A 685 -5.87 -30.62 -2.31
N MET A 686 -6.55 -31.76 -2.43
CA MET A 686 -7.61 -32.18 -1.50
C MET A 686 -7.07 -32.34 -0.06
N THR A 687 -5.84 -32.81 0.10
CA THR A 687 -5.23 -33.15 1.40
C THR A 687 -4.28 -32.06 1.95
N SER A 688 -4.27 -30.88 1.33
CA SER A 688 -3.46 -29.73 1.76
C SER A 688 -3.71 -29.40 3.24
N PHE A 689 -2.63 -29.19 3.99
CA PHE A 689 -2.69 -28.84 5.41
C PHE A 689 -3.43 -27.51 5.62
N ASP A 690 -3.08 -26.49 4.83
CA ASP A 690 -3.79 -25.21 4.77
C ASP A 690 -5.12 -25.37 4.02
N TYR A 691 -6.24 -25.21 4.75
CA TYR A 691 -7.60 -25.33 4.20
C TYR A 691 -7.93 -24.25 3.17
N LEU A 692 -7.24 -23.10 3.17
CA LEU A 692 -7.44 -22.05 2.16
C LEU A 692 -6.86 -22.43 0.80
N ARG A 693 -5.93 -23.40 0.77
CA ARG A 693 -5.30 -23.89 -0.47
C ARG A 693 -6.00 -25.12 -1.06
N ARG A 694 -6.90 -25.76 -0.30
CA ARG A 694 -7.73 -26.87 -0.80
C ARG A 694 -8.75 -26.38 -1.82
N TYR A 695 -9.37 -27.32 -2.53
CA TYR A 695 -10.65 -27.06 -3.17
C TYR A 695 -11.66 -26.54 -2.15
N GLN A 696 -12.42 -25.52 -2.52
CA GLN A 696 -13.39 -24.92 -1.62
C GLN A 696 -14.74 -25.63 -1.69
N THR A 697 -15.02 -26.31 -2.80
CA THR A 697 -16.26 -27.05 -3.03
C THR A 697 -16.01 -28.44 -3.59
N ALA A 698 -16.90 -29.40 -3.28
CA ALA A 698 -16.85 -30.74 -3.86
C ALA A 698 -17.08 -30.74 -5.39
N LYS A 699 -17.76 -29.71 -5.91
CA LYS A 699 -18.05 -29.54 -7.34
C LYS A 699 -16.78 -29.25 -8.15
N GLU A 700 -15.89 -28.39 -7.65
CA GLU A 700 -14.60 -28.10 -8.29
C GLU A 700 -13.80 -29.39 -8.56
N ILE A 701 -13.83 -30.32 -7.60
CA ILE A 701 -13.09 -31.57 -7.70
C ILE A 701 -13.71 -32.49 -8.75
N LEU A 702 -15.05 -32.56 -8.82
CA LEU A 702 -15.74 -33.32 -9.86
C LEU A 702 -15.38 -32.81 -11.26
N GLU A 703 -15.36 -31.49 -11.44
CA GLU A 703 -14.99 -30.86 -12.72
C GLU A 703 -13.53 -31.13 -13.11
N GLU A 704 -12.62 -31.24 -12.15
CA GLU A 704 -11.23 -31.62 -12.42
C GLU A 704 -11.05 -33.12 -12.66
N LEU A 705 -11.76 -33.98 -11.93
CA LEU A 705 -11.76 -35.42 -12.19
C LEU A 705 -12.35 -35.75 -13.58
N ASP A 706 -13.28 -34.95 -14.11
CA ASP A 706 -13.85 -35.15 -15.44
C ASP A 706 -12.87 -34.81 -16.58
N LYS A 707 -11.72 -34.19 -16.26
CA LYS A 707 -10.63 -33.90 -17.21
C LYS A 707 -9.57 -35.02 -17.26
N LEU A 708 -9.65 -36.01 -16.37
CA LEU A 708 -8.74 -37.17 -16.31
C LEU A 708 -9.17 -38.30 -17.23
#